data_AF-A0A166XKY1-F1
#
_entry.id   AF-A0A166XKY1-F1
#
_cell.length_a   1.000
_cell.length_b   1.000
_cell.length_c   1.000
_cell.angle_alpha   90.00
_cell.angle_beta   90.00
_cell.angle_gamma   90.00
#
_symmetry.space_group_name_H-M   'P 1'
#
loop_
_entity.id
_entity.type
_entity.pdbx_description
1 polymer ?
#
loop_
_entity_poly.entity_id
_entity_poly.type
_entity_poly.pdbx_seq_one_letter_code
_entity_poly.pdbx_strand_id
1 'polypeptide(L)'
;MSKFIPLFISGLTVVSAPSFSEENLETFRSFTGFTGLINTTNSEVLKSGTWDFGYNNMLDYRGEEYLDGHNLVFSAGLFEGFEVSGLIASNSMQDSLFDRNSHTEREQVRDLSFNAKYRIPMIPKEWFSLSIGSKDIGGAANQYRMNFAVASKEWKDFRFSAGLANSDHTTGMMNGAFGGVEWFPLDWFALQVEYDAEAVNAAARITIPKEWLYDLGELTLTSRFYSNTDYSAEDDVYWGVNFKAPFSDEHQSRVSHVEAAPAPVIVTNRSKPKAEKVIAAEKAKVAVESEEPNQTEKVSRADLNKLSRKLRNVLIADGFESVRVGFNQQPVVLVSFENSVFNRNELDALGLVAGRISELFSGTNAEFVLQLKNHGLPMLSLSGDVQSYEGFIKHNQSPAIQVKLGSMRSIGGVSWVGLESSNTPYFKPRVTLSPELSSTHATELGVFDYSLAIRADLTVPLWQGGGFNISAQSVVSESSDFEDFGAFDGRSEDDGVNNAFFYQTFQLPWGIYNQTKIGYFREHHKYTGFINETAWVSPDGNHQLTNTYGFFDYKDYDSDRDYHTFGYQYNWAEKDITFHVTGGKFWRKDSGVRVETRFWFGDSYVALYGEETNTQMAGVAISIPLSKRKSMNVTKFGQIKGNHAWRHQVGTKIGDSNNYLVYQQGYTPQTSISLDRTFLNQGRTSVEYVYNNLQRLRDAYLTYK
;
A
#
# COMPACT_ATOMS: atom_id res chain seq x y z
N MET A 1 -42.87 13.35 -15.19
CA MET A 1 -42.24 14.37 -16.06
C MET A 1 -42.58 15.83 -15.74
N SER A 2 -43.64 16.18 -14.98
CA SER A 2 -44.04 17.59 -14.76
C SER A 2 -43.30 18.32 -13.62
N LYS A 3 -42.71 17.60 -12.65
CA LYS A 3 -42.07 18.19 -11.45
C LYS A 3 -40.60 18.64 -11.64
N PHE A 4 -39.95 18.31 -12.77
CA PHE A 4 -38.52 18.59 -13.01
C PHE A 4 -38.23 20.04 -13.43
N ILE A 5 -39.18 20.65 -14.14
CA ILE A 5 -38.99 21.92 -14.83
C ILE A 5 -38.98 23.14 -13.88
N PRO A 6 -39.79 23.23 -12.80
CA PRO A 6 -39.82 24.40 -11.95
C PRO A 6 -38.51 24.61 -11.15
N LEU A 7 -37.89 23.52 -10.66
CA LEU A 7 -36.64 23.55 -9.88
C LEU A 7 -35.40 23.81 -10.75
N PHE A 8 -35.38 23.31 -11.99
CA PHE A 8 -34.33 23.62 -12.96
C PHE A 8 -34.30 25.13 -13.31
N ILE A 9 -35.47 25.78 -13.32
CA ILE A 9 -35.59 27.22 -13.62
C ILE A 9 -35.11 28.09 -12.44
N SER A 10 -35.27 27.65 -11.18
CA SER A 10 -34.70 28.36 -10.02
C SER A 10 -33.17 28.27 -9.93
N GLY A 11 -32.55 27.20 -10.47
CA GLY A 11 -31.08 27.10 -10.58
C GLY A 11 -30.49 28.07 -11.61
N LEU A 12 -31.21 28.35 -12.69
CA LEU A 12 -30.79 29.29 -13.74
C LEU A 12 -30.74 30.76 -13.29
N THR A 13 -31.49 31.13 -12.25
CA THR A 13 -31.46 32.50 -11.69
C THR A 13 -30.21 32.80 -10.84
N VAL A 14 -29.45 31.79 -10.41
CA VAL A 14 -28.24 31.95 -9.57
C VAL A 14 -26.97 32.23 -10.41
N VAL A 15 -27.04 32.15 -11.74
CA VAL A 15 -25.92 32.27 -12.69
C VAL A 15 -25.22 33.66 -12.70
N SER A 16 -25.65 34.60 -11.86
CA SER A 16 -25.15 35.99 -11.82
C SER A 16 -24.43 36.41 -10.54
N ALA A 17 -24.22 35.52 -9.58
CA ALA A 17 -23.40 35.83 -8.40
C ALA A 17 -21.89 35.86 -8.76
N PRO A 18 -21.08 36.77 -8.19
CA PRO A 18 -19.62 36.74 -8.32
C PRO A 18 -19.08 35.49 -7.63
N SER A 19 -18.31 34.69 -8.37
CA SER A 19 -17.52 33.58 -7.87
C SER A 19 -16.29 34.09 -7.13
N PHE A 20 -15.97 33.47 -5.99
CA PHE A 20 -14.70 33.63 -5.29
C PHE A 20 -13.95 32.30 -5.12
N SER A 21 -14.35 31.24 -5.83
CA SER A 21 -13.64 29.96 -5.77
C SER A 21 -12.46 29.97 -6.73
N GLU A 22 -11.24 29.73 -6.21
CA GLU A 22 -10.00 29.80 -7.00
C GLU A 22 -9.46 28.40 -7.39
N GLU A 23 -9.97 27.31 -6.79
CA GLU A 23 -9.49 25.94 -7.01
C GLU A 23 -10.37 25.12 -7.98
N ASN A 24 -9.83 23.99 -8.48
CA ASN A 24 -10.64 23.01 -9.20
C ASN A 24 -11.72 22.47 -8.25
N LEU A 25 -12.93 22.23 -8.75
CA LEU A 25 -14.03 21.72 -7.93
C LEU A 25 -13.64 20.38 -7.31
N GLU A 26 -13.53 20.32 -6.00
CA GLU A 26 -13.26 19.07 -5.29
C GLU A 26 -14.43 18.10 -5.46
N THR A 27 -14.14 16.80 -5.40
CA THR A 27 -15.18 15.77 -5.37
C THR A 27 -15.24 15.18 -3.97
N PHE A 28 -16.47 14.90 -3.55
CA PHE A 28 -16.74 14.44 -2.19
C PHE A 28 -17.67 13.24 -2.21
N ARG A 29 -17.80 12.60 -1.06
CA ARG A 29 -18.62 11.42 -0.89
C ARG A 29 -20.12 11.73 -0.74
N SER A 30 -20.95 10.86 -1.32
CA SER A 30 -22.40 10.72 -1.14
C SER A 30 -22.74 9.84 0.07
N PHE A 31 -23.94 9.96 0.63
CA PHE A 31 -24.38 9.12 1.75
C PHE A 31 -24.45 7.62 1.38
N THR A 32 -24.58 7.33 0.09
CA THR A 32 -24.67 5.98 -0.48
C THR A 32 -23.32 5.29 -0.72
N GLY A 33 -22.19 5.97 -0.47
CA GLY A 33 -20.86 5.35 -0.35
C GLY A 33 -19.86 5.60 -1.48
N PHE A 34 -20.22 6.35 -2.52
CA PHE A 34 -19.30 6.72 -3.62
C PHE A 34 -19.02 8.22 -3.61
N THR A 35 -18.05 8.67 -4.40
CA THR A 35 -18.01 10.09 -4.78
C THR A 35 -19.28 10.50 -5.55
N GLY A 36 -19.86 11.65 -5.20
CA GLY A 36 -21.19 12.06 -5.63
C GLY A 36 -21.76 13.23 -4.84
N LEU A 37 -23.08 13.37 -4.93
CA LEU A 37 -23.84 14.43 -4.28
C LEU A 37 -24.37 13.91 -2.92
N ILE A 38 -25.65 13.54 -2.85
CA ILE A 38 -26.31 13.07 -1.62
C ILE A 38 -26.61 11.58 -1.74
N ASN A 39 -27.57 11.20 -2.58
CA ASN A 39 -27.88 9.81 -2.95
C ASN A 39 -27.29 9.47 -4.32
N THR A 40 -27.18 10.47 -5.20
CA THR A 40 -26.69 10.31 -6.57
C THR A 40 -25.17 10.40 -6.66
N THR A 41 -24.62 9.80 -7.72
CA THR A 41 -23.20 9.83 -8.03
C THR A 41 -22.88 10.90 -9.08
N ASN A 42 -21.66 11.40 -9.08
CA ASN A 42 -21.08 12.17 -10.18
C ASN A 42 -19.98 11.33 -10.86
N SER A 43 -19.48 11.80 -12.00
CA SER A 43 -18.44 11.06 -12.73
C SER A 43 -17.04 11.20 -12.17
N GLU A 44 -16.83 12.05 -11.17
CA GLU A 44 -15.50 12.18 -10.55
C GLU A 44 -15.20 10.97 -9.67
N VAL A 45 -13.93 10.72 -9.38
CA VAL A 45 -13.50 9.61 -8.51
C VAL A 45 -12.47 10.10 -7.52
N LEU A 46 -12.35 9.40 -6.40
CA LEU A 46 -11.30 9.65 -5.42
C LEU A 46 -9.93 9.50 -6.08
N LYS A 47 -9.05 10.49 -5.87
CA LYS A 47 -7.72 10.54 -6.50
C LYS A 47 -6.90 9.32 -6.07
N SER A 48 -6.10 8.78 -6.99
CA SER A 48 -5.19 7.68 -6.69
C SER A 48 -4.27 8.03 -5.51
N GLY A 49 -4.16 7.12 -4.54
CA GLY A 49 -3.37 7.31 -3.33
C GLY A 49 -4.04 8.13 -2.24
N THR A 50 -5.34 8.39 -2.34
CA THR A 50 -6.15 9.01 -1.28
C THR A 50 -7.18 8.03 -0.75
N TRP A 51 -7.48 8.16 0.54
CA TRP A 51 -8.56 7.46 1.23
C TRP A 51 -9.54 8.47 1.81
N ASP A 52 -10.77 8.03 2.01
CA ASP A 52 -11.82 8.79 2.69
C ASP A 52 -12.49 7.85 3.70
N PHE A 53 -12.76 8.33 4.90
CA PHE A 53 -13.58 7.66 5.89
C PHE A 53 -14.74 8.58 6.26
N GLY A 54 -15.95 8.02 6.35
CA GLY A 54 -17.12 8.84 6.61
C GLY A 54 -18.20 8.10 7.37
N TYR A 55 -18.92 8.88 8.16
CA TYR A 55 -20.12 8.46 8.88
C TYR A 55 -21.30 9.29 8.38
N ASN A 56 -22.46 8.68 8.18
CA ASN A 56 -23.72 9.40 8.03
C ASN A 56 -24.86 8.65 8.70
N ASN A 57 -25.92 9.37 9.01
CA ASN A 57 -27.06 8.83 9.74
C ASN A 57 -28.27 8.46 8.86
N MET A 58 -28.16 8.56 7.53
CA MET A 58 -29.25 8.23 6.60
C MET A 58 -29.25 6.74 6.26
N LEU A 59 -29.82 5.93 7.13
CA LEU A 59 -29.93 4.50 6.87
C LEU A 59 -31.04 4.23 5.85
N ASP A 60 -30.68 3.55 4.77
CA ASP A 60 -31.62 2.90 3.86
C ASP A 60 -32.04 1.56 4.47
N TYR A 61 -33.24 1.51 5.03
CA TYR A 61 -33.75 0.36 5.75
C TYR A 61 -34.48 -0.59 4.79
N ARG A 62 -33.78 -1.66 4.38
CA ARG A 62 -34.30 -2.74 3.50
C ARG A 62 -34.77 -2.26 2.13
N GLY A 63 -34.38 -1.07 1.70
CA GLY A 63 -34.79 -0.51 0.43
C GLY A 63 -36.22 0.00 0.44
N GLU A 64 -36.85 0.11 1.61
CA GLU A 64 -38.27 0.46 1.80
C GLU A 64 -38.47 1.87 2.36
N GLU A 65 -37.68 2.27 3.36
CA GLU A 65 -37.75 3.58 4.02
C GLU A 65 -36.36 4.08 4.46
N TYR A 66 -36.21 5.40 4.59
CA TYR A 66 -35.04 6.03 5.19
C TYR A 66 -35.29 6.30 6.66
N LEU A 67 -34.32 5.94 7.51
CA LEU A 67 -34.39 6.09 8.96
C LEU A 67 -33.09 6.69 9.51
N ASP A 68 -33.17 7.22 10.73
CA ASP A 68 -31.96 7.54 11.50
C ASP A 68 -31.24 6.24 11.87
N GLY A 69 -29.94 6.17 11.58
CA GLY A 69 -29.11 5.01 11.81
C GLY A 69 -27.63 5.27 11.61
N HIS A 70 -26.90 4.28 11.12
CA HIS A 70 -25.45 4.31 11.06
C HIS A 70 -24.94 3.74 9.74
N ASN A 71 -24.34 4.61 8.92
CA ASN A 71 -23.56 4.22 7.76
C ASN A 71 -22.09 4.56 7.99
N LEU A 72 -21.22 3.56 7.97
CA LEU A 72 -19.76 3.71 8.03
C LEU A 72 -19.18 3.36 6.67
N VAL A 73 -18.50 4.32 6.03
CA VAL A 73 -17.94 4.13 4.69
C VAL A 73 -16.44 4.37 4.70
N PHE A 74 -15.70 3.44 4.09
CA PHE A 74 -14.29 3.61 3.75
C PHE A 74 -14.13 3.52 2.23
N SER A 75 -13.45 4.49 1.61
CA SER A 75 -13.15 4.48 0.16
C SER A 75 -11.68 4.72 -0.09
N ALA A 76 -11.17 4.20 -1.21
CA ALA A 76 -9.81 4.40 -1.66
C ALA A 76 -9.76 4.59 -3.18
N GLY A 77 -9.00 5.60 -3.62
CA GLY A 77 -8.59 5.74 -5.03
C GLY A 77 -7.40 4.82 -5.31
N LEU A 78 -7.63 3.73 -6.04
CA LEU A 78 -6.65 2.65 -6.18
C LEU A 78 -5.67 2.87 -7.35
N PHE A 79 -6.18 3.28 -8.49
CA PHE A 79 -5.38 3.64 -9.66
C PHE A 79 -6.08 4.77 -10.42
N GLU A 80 -5.44 5.30 -11.47
CA GLU A 80 -6.02 6.39 -12.26
C GLU A 80 -7.43 6.03 -12.76
N GLY A 81 -8.41 6.80 -12.27
CA GLY A 81 -9.81 6.61 -12.63
C GLY A 81 -10.56 5.55 -11.81
N PHE A 82 -9.95 4.83 -10.87
CA PHE A 82 -10.61 3.73 -10.15
C PHE A 82 -10.74 3.98 -8.64
N GLU A 83 -11.97 3.97 -8.18
CA GLU A 83 -12.37 4.11 -6.78
C GLU A 83 -13.09 2.84 -6.32
N VAL A 84 -12.79 2.39 -5.11
CA VAL A 84 -13.55 1.36 -4.40
C VAL A 84 -14.01 1.88 -3.06
N SER A 85 -15.10 1.32 -2.54
CA SER A 85 -15.59 1.63 -1.19
C SER A 85 -16.20 0.40 -0.52
N GLY A 86 -16.05 0.30 0.80
CA GLY A 86 -16.86 -0.57 1.65
C GLY A 86 -17.82 0.27 2.49
N LEU A 87 -19.06 -0.19 2.65
CA LEU A 87 -20.10 0.44 3.45
C LEU A 87 -20.64 -0.58 4.45
N ILE A 88 -20.66 -0.22 5.73
CA ILE A 88 -21.43 -0.90 6.76
C ILE A 88 -22.66 -0.06 7.07
N ALA A 89 -23.86 -0.63 6.88
CA ALA A 89 -25.13 0.00 7.18
C ALA A 89 -25.79 -0.72 8.37
N SER A 90 -26.20 0.01 9.39
CA SER A 90 -26.84 -0.56 10.58
C SER A 90 -27.83 0.39 11.26
N ASN A 91 -28.92 -0.15 11.82
CA ASN A 91 -29.83 0.61 12.70
C ASN A 91 -29.42 0.54 14.19
N SER A 92 -28.47 -0.32 14.54
CA SER A 92 -27.97 -0.45 15.91
C SER A 92 -26.49 -0.88 15.94
N MET A 93 -25.73 -0.55 16.99
CA MET A 93 -24.27 -0.74 16.96
C MET A 93 -23.76 -1.93 17.79
N GLN A 94 -24.37 -2.22 18.95
CA GLN A 94 -23.76 -3.01 20.03
C GLN A 94 -24.63 -4.16 20.56
N ASP A 95 -25.79 -4.42 19.97
CA ASP A 95 -26.77 -5.40 20.42
C ASP A 95 -26.77 -6.66 19.54
N SER A 96 -27.22 -7.80 20.08
CA SER A 96 -27.31 -9.03 19.30
C SER A 96 -28.66 -9.14 18.59
N LEU A 97 -28.66 -9.57 17.31
CA LEU A 97 -29.87 -9.93 16.56
C LEU A 97 -30.60 -11.13 17.18
N PHE A 98 -29.94 -11.89 18.05
CA PHE A 98 -30.53 -13.03 18.75
C PHE A 98 -31.08 -12.67 20.13
N ASP A 99 -30.78 -11.47 20.66
CA ASP A 99 -31.33 -11.05 21.94
C ASP A 99 -32.78 -10.57 21.78
N ARG A 100 -33.71 -11.41 22.25
CA ARG A 100 -35.15 -11.13 22.28
C ARG A 100 -35.52 -9.96 23.19
N ASN A 101 -34.62 -9.56 24.08
CA ASN A 101 -34.78 -8.39 24.95
C ASN A 101 -34.13 -7.13 24.38
N SER A 102 -33.47 -7.18 23.20
CA SER A 102 -32.98 -5.97 22.57
C SER A 102 -34.17 -5.06 22.25
N HIS A 103 -34.20 -3.91 22.93
CA HIS A 103 -35.33 -2.98 22.90
C HIS A 103 -35.32 -2.11 21.63
N THR A 104 -35.23 -2.75 20.45
CA THR A 104 -35.40 -2.05 19.19
C THR A 104 -36.87 -2.14 18.77
N GLU A 105 -37.49 -1.00 18.48
CA GLU A 105 -38.90 -0.95 18.02
C GLU A 105 -39.08 -1.59 16.63
N ARG A 106 -37.98 -1.81 15.91
CA ARG A 106 -37.90 -2.38 14.56
C ARG A 106 -36.89 -3.53 14.51
N GLU A 107 -37.05 -4.44 13.55
CA GLU A 107 -36.07 -5.50 13.32
C GLU A 107 -34.68 -4.91 13.03
N GLN A 108 -33.63 -5.50 13.60
CA GLN A 108 -32.27 -5.05 13.34
C GLN A 108 -31.83 -5.39 11.91
N VAL A 109 -31.03 -4.49 11.32
CA VAL A 109 -30.40 -4.67 10.02
C VAL A 109 -28.93 -4.33 10.17
N ARG A 110 -28.07 -5.22 9.67
CA ARG A 110 -26.63 -5.02 9.50
C ARG A 110 -26.22 -5.56 8.16
N ASP A 111 -25.59 -4.72 7.37
CA ASP A 111 -25.11 -5.12 6.05
C ASP A 111 -23.72 -4.55 5.78
N LEU A 112 -22.88 -5.37 5.14
CA LEU A 112 -21.57 -4.99 4.64
C LEU A 112 -21.58 -5.15 3.13
N SER A 113 -21.48 -4.03 2.42
CA SER A 113 -21.47 -3.98 0.97
C SER A 113 -20.16 -3.39 0.43
N PHE A 114 -19.78 -3.83 -0.76
CA PHE A 114 -18.63 -3.32 -1.49
C PHE A 114 -19.05 -2.70 -2.80
N ASN A 115 -18.41 -1.59 -3.15
CA ASN A 115 -18.73 -0.83 -4.32
C ASN A 115 -17.48 -0.45 -5.12
N ALA A 116 -17.66 -0.23 -6.42
CA ALA A 116 -16.60 0.18 -7.32
C ALA A 116 -17.10 1.19 -8.36
N LYS A 117 -16.26 2.16 -8.69
CA LYS A 117 -16.52 3.17 -9.73
C LYS A 117 -15.27 3.39 -10.58
N TYR A 118 -15.47 3.44 -11.89
CA TYR A 118 -14.41 3.67 -12.86
C TYR A 118 -14.73 4.85 -13.78
N ARG A 119 -13.85 5.86 -13.77
CA ARG A 119 -13.85 7.01 -14.66
C ARG A 119 -13.09 6.69 -15.94
N ILE A 120 -13.75 6.86 -17.07
CA ILE A 120 -13.21 6.59 -18.39
C ILE A 120 -12.20 7.70 -18.76
N PRO A 121 -10.90 7.39 -18.93
CA PRO A 121 -9.85 8.40 -19.10
C PRO A 121 -9.78 9.00 -20.52
N MET A 122 -10.43 8.37 -21.50
CA MET A 122 -10.29 8.71 -22.93
C MET A 122 -11.09 9.93 -23.38
N ILE A 123 -11.88 10.56 -22.51
CA ILE A 123 -12.71 11.72 -22.85
C ILE A 123 -11.93 13.00 -22.51
N PRO A 124 -11.76 13.93 -23.46
CA PRO A 124 -11.09 15.19 -23.19
C PRO A 124 -11.76 15.95 -22.04
N LYS A 125 -10.94 16.49 -21.12
CA LYS A 125 -11.41 17.10 -19.85
C LYS A 125 -12.34 18.29 -20.09
N GLU A 126 -12.21 18.97 -21.23
CA GLU A 126 -13.00 20.13 -21.62
C GLU A 126 -14.44 19.80 -22.10
N TRP A 127 -14.74 18.52 -22.38
CA TRP A 127 -16.07 18.11 -22.83
C TRP A 127 -16.99 17.79 -21.66
N PHE A 128 -16.73 16.64 -21.05
CA PHE A 128 -17.40 16.07 -19.89
C PHE A 128 -16.56 14.88 -19.41
N SER A 129 -16.75 14.49 -18.15
CA SER A 129 -16.22 13.25 -17.58
C SER A 129 -17.32 12.19 -17.60
N LEU A 130 -16.95 10.92 -17.78
CA LEU A 130 -17.87 9.79 -17.81
C LEU A 130 -17.37 8.68 -16.90
N SER A 131 -18.26 8.13 -16.09
CA SER A 131 -17.97 7.02 -15.20
C SER A 131 -19.04 5.95 -15.26
N ILE A 132 -18.62 4.73 -15.02
CA ILE A 132 -19.49 3.59 -14.77
C ILE A 132 -19.21 3.08 -13.36
N GLY A 133 -20.21 2.49 -12.71
CA GLY A 133 -20.01 1.93 -11.39
C GLY A 133 -21.08 0.93 -11.00
N SER A 134 -20.80 0.25 -9.91
CA SER A 134 -21.68 -0.77 -9.34
C SER A 134 -21.62 -0.70 -7.81
N LYS A 135 -22.79 -0.78 -7.18
CA LYS A 135 -23.00 -0.85 -5.72
C LYS A 135 -23.39 -2.27 -5.36
N ASP A 136 -22.97 -2.71 -4.18
CA ASP A 136 -23.33 -4.01 -3.62
C ASP A 136 -22.88 -5.18 -4.54
N ILE A 137 -21.57 -5.16 -4.88
CA ILE A 137 -20.88 -6.12 -5.77
C ILE A 137 -20.60 -7.47 -5.06
N GLY A 138 -20.87 -7.57 -3.76
CA GLY A 138 -20.68 -8.78 -2.95
C GLY A 138 -21.61 -8.78 -1.74
N GLY A 139 -21.85 -9.95 -1.16
CA GLY A 139 -22.97 -10.18 -0.25
C GLY A 139 -23.85 -11.33 -0.75
N ALA A 140 -24.58 -11.97 0.16
CA ALA A 140 -25.38 -13.16 -0.16
C ALA A 140 -26.86 -12.84 -0.45
N ALA A 141 -27.34 -11.67 -0.03
CA ALA A 141 -28.73 -11.24 -0.13
C ALA A 141 -28.80 -9.80 -0.68
N ASN A 142 -28.51 -9.62 -1.97
CA ASN A 142 -28.37 -8.30 -2.59
C ASN A 142 -29.76 -7.71 -2.92
N GLN A 143 -30.36 -6.96 -2.00
CA GLN A 143 -31.55 -6.14 -2.27
C GLN A 143 -31.18 -4.72 -2.74
N TYR A 144 -29.90 -4.36 -2.73
CA TYR A 144 -29.43 -2.99 -2.96
C TYR A 144 -28.52 -2.83 -4.18
N ARG A 145 -28.48 -3.84 -5.05
CA ARG A 145 -27.65 -3.82 -6.24
C ARG A 145 -28.03 -2.65 -7.13
N MET A 146 -27.02 -1.90 -7.56
CA MET A 146 -27.20 -0.75 -8.45
C MET A 146 -26.04 -0.72 -9.45
N ASN A 147 -26.35 -0.64 -10.74
CA ASN A 147 -25.37 -0.37 -11.79
C ASN A 147 -25.70 0.96 -12.45
N PHE A 148 -24.70 1.79 -12.73
CA PHE A 148 -24.92 3.11 -13.30
C PHE A 148 -23.87 3.53 -14.31
N ALA A 149 -24.26 4.48 -15.16
CA ALA A 149 -23.37 5.30 -15.96
C ALA A 149 -23.74 6.78 -15.74
N VAL A 150 -22.73 7.62 -15.50
CA VAL A 150 -22.91 9.04 -15.20
C VAL A 150 -21.93 9.90 -15.96
N ALA A 151 -22.43 10.96 -16.57
CA ALA A 151 -21.61 12.03 -17.11
C ALA A 151 -21.63 13.23 -16.16
N SER A 152 -20.52 13.96 -16.06
CA SER A 152 -20.52 15.26 -15.38
C SER A 152 -19.75 16.30 -16.16
N LYS A 153 -20.14 17.55 -15.98
CA LYS A 153 -19.50 18.70 -16.58
C LYS A 153 -19.38 19.81 -15.57
N GLU A 154 -18.18 20.33 -15.44
CA GLU A 154 -17.89 21.50 -14.62
C GLU A 154 -17.96 22.76 -15.49
N TRP A 155 -18.63 23.78 -14.98
CA TRP A 155 -18.74 25.06 -15.64
C TRP A 155 -18.74 26.17 -14.59
N LYS A 156 -17.61 26.89 -14.51
CA LYS A 156 -17.33 27.82 -13.39
C LYS A 156 -17.49 27.06 -12.06
N ASP A 157 -18.23 27.61 -11.12
CA ASP A 157 -18.44 27.05 -9.79
C ASP A 157 -19.54 25.99 -9.74
N PHE A 158 -20.04 25.55 -10.89
CA PHE A 158 -21.11 24.57 -10.97
C PHE A 158 -20.58 23.25 -11.50
N ARG A 159 -20.97 22.15 -10.85
CA ARG A 159 -20.87 20.80 -11.40
C ARG A 159 -22.26 20.29 -11.73
N PHE A 160 -22.47 19.90 -12.97
CA PHE A 160 -23.68 19.25 -13.44
C PHE A 160 -23.41 17.76 -13.61
N SER A 161 -24.27 16.90 -13.08
CA SER A 161 -24.23 15.46 -13.27
C SER A 161 -25.55 14.95 -13.85
N ALA A 162 -25.47 14.00 -14.78
CA ALA A 162 -26.63 13.31 -15.33
C ALA A 162 -26.27 11.88 -15.70
N GLY A 163 -27.14 10.93 -15.35
CA GLY A 163 -26.86 9.52 -15.54
C GLY A 163 -28.10 8.66 -15.65
N LEU A 164 -27.83 7.38 -15.93
CA LEU A 164 -28.81 6.30 -15.95
C LEU A 164 -28.33 5.22 -15.00
N ALA A 165 -29.24 4.68 -14.20
CA ALA A 165 -28.97 3.58 -13.29
C ALA A 165 -30.08 2.53 -13.37
N ASN A 166 -29.71 1.29 -13.07
CA ASN A 166 -30.62 0.18 -12.87
C ASN A 166 -30.38 -0.35 -11.45
N SER A 167 -31.41 -0.27 -10.60
CA SER A 167 -31.33 -0.69 -9.21
C SER A 167 -32.50 -1.60 -8.84
N ASP A 168 -32.21 -2.55 -7.94
CA ASP A 168 -33.18 -3.47 -7.37
C ASP A 168 -33.91 -2.86 -6.14
N HIS A 169 -33.61 -1.60 -5.79
CA HIS A 169 -34.20 -0.87 -4.66
C HIS A 169 -35.73 -0.71 -4.79
N THR A 170 -36.49 -1.03 -3.72
CA THR A 170 -37.96 -1.16 -3.83
C THR A 170 -38.69 0.18 -4.02
N THR A 171 -38.15 1.29 -3.51
CA THR A 171 -38.72 2.64 -3.76
C THR A 171 -38.51 3.14 -5.20
N GLY A 172 -37.63 2.48 -5.98
CA GLY A 172 -37.20 2.98 -7.29
C GLY A 172 -36.05 4.00 -7.23
N MET A 173 -35.46 4.27 -6.07
CA MET A 173 -34.23 5.06 -5.96
C MET A 173 -33.17 4.49 -6.93
N MET A 174 -32.57 5.37 -7.73
CA MET A 174 -31.55 5.05 -8.74
C MET A 174 -32.01 4.00 -9.76
N ASN A 175 -33.32 3.87 -10.01
CA ASN A 175 -33.87 3.05 -11.09
C ASN A 175 -34.43 3.95 -12.20
N GLY A 176 -33.57 4.33 -13.15
CA GLY A 176 -33.89 5.21 -14.26
C GLY A 176 -32.90 6.37 -14.40
N ALA A 177 -33.41 7.51 -14.87
CA ALA A 177 -32.60 8.71 -15.04
C ALA A 177 -32.46 9.47 -13.72
N PHE A 178 -31.25 9.90 -13.42
CA PHE A 178 -30.91 10.72 -12.27
C PHE A 178 -30.00 11.86 -12.70
N GLY A 179 -29.87 12.88 -11.85
CA GLY A 179 -28.93 13.97 -12.09
C GLY A 179 -28.98 15.02 -11.00
N GLY A 180 -28.00 15.91 -11.00
CA GLY A 180 -27.92 16.95 -9.99
C GLY A 180 -26.99 18.10 -10.38
N VAL A 181 -27.02 19.11 -9.54
CA VAL A 181 -26.22 20.31 -9.63
C VAL A 181 -25.57 20.56 -8.28
N GLU A 182 -24.26 20.72 -8.28
CA GLU A 182 -23.49 21.22 -7.15
C GLU A 182 -23.04 22.64 -7.49
N TRP A 183 -23.20 23.58 -6.56
CA TRP A 183 -22.75 24.94 -6.67
C TRP A 183 -21.79 25.27 -5.54
N PHE A 184 -20.58 25.73 -5.89
CA PHE A 184 -19.47 26.04 -4.98
C PHE A 184 -19.22 27.56 -4.92
N PRO A 185 -20.12 28.35 -4.33
CA PRO A 185 -19.93 29.80 -4.27
C PRO A 185 -18.65 30.22 -3.52
N LEU A 186 -18.12 29.35 -2.67
CA LEU A 186 -16.91 29.53 -1.85
C LEU A 186 -16.14 28.20 -1.80
N ASP A 187 -14.82 28.24 -1.62
CA ASP A 187 -13.99 27.02 -1.56
C ASP A 187 -14.37 26.08 -0.40
N TRP A 188 -14.96 26.63 0.67
CA TRP A 188 -15.36 25.90 1.86
C TRP A 188 -16.87 25.56 1.92
N PHE A 189 -17.68 25.97 0.94
CA PHE A 189 -19.13 25.80 0.98
C PHE A 189 -19.73 25.37 -0.36
N ALA A 190 -20.58 24.34 -0.32
CA ALA A 190 -21.33 23.89 -1.48
C ALA A 190 -22.82 23.72 -1.19
N LEU A 191 -23.65 24.06 -2.17
CA LEU A 191 -25.07 23.72 -2.22
C LEU A 191 -25.30 22.64 -3.27
N GLN A 192 -26.07 21.62 -2.92
CA GLN A 192 -26.32 20.46 -3.76
C GLN A 192 -27.84 20.31 -3.95
N VAL A 193 -28.26 20.10 -5.19
CA VAL A 193 -29.64 19.71 -5.54
C VAL A 193 -29.56 18.53 -6.49
N GLU A 194 -30.28 17.46 -6.21
CA GLU A 194 -30.30 16.26 -7.04
C GLU A 194 -31.71 15.71 -7.22
N TYR A 195 -31.88 14.91 -8.25
CA TYR A 195 -32.98 13.99 -8.45
C TYR A 195 -32.42 12.58 -8.59
N ASP A 196 -32.86 11.67 -7.73
CA ASP A 196 -32.32 10.30 -7.60
C ASP A 196 -33.20 9.23 -8.27
N ALA A 197 -33.97 9.61 -9.29
CA ALA A 197 -35.03 8.81 -9.94
C ALA A 197 -36.35 8.70 -9.14
N GLU A 198 -36.33 8.92 -7.81
CA GLU A 198 -37.51 8.87 -6.96
C GLU A 198 -37.89 10.28 -6.46
N ALA A 199 -36.97 10.94 -5.76
CA ALA A 199 -37.19 12.24 -5.13
C ALA A 199 -36.17 13.30 -5.55
N VAL A 200 -36.52 14.56 -5.27
CA VAL A 200 -35.62 15.70 -5.30
C VAL A 200 -35.08 15.93 -3.90
N ASN A 201 -33.76 15.99 -3.77
CA ASN A 201 -33.06 16.24 -2.52
C ASN A 201 -32.27 17.54 -2.61
N ALA A 202 -32.13 18.24 -1.49
CA ALA A 202 -31.20 19.36 -1.36
C ALA A 202 -30.34 19.24 -0.10
N ALA A 203 -29.07 19.61 -0.23
CA ALA A 203 -28.09 19.57 0.84
C ALA A 203 -27.14 20.77 0.81
N ALA A 204 -26.52 21.01 1.95
CA ALA A 204 -25.41 21.94 2.11
C ALA A 204 -24.19 21.17 2.63
N ARG A 205 -23.01 21.53 2.14
CA ARG A 205 -21.72 20.96 2.54
C ARG A 205 -20.79 22.06 2.98
N ILE A 206 -20.12 21.83 4.10
CA ILE A 206 -19.08 22.68 4.65
C ILE A 206 -17.78 21.87 4.65
N THR A 207 -16.72 22.43 4.07
CA THR A 207 -15.37 21.89 4.08
C THR A 207 -14.52 22.72 5.03
N ILE A 208 -13.91 22.08 6.02
CA ILE A 208 -13.02 22.76 6.95
C ILE A 208 -11.70 23.07 6.22
N PRO A 209 -11.23 24.33 6.26
CA PRO A 209 -9.95 24.70 5.65
C PRO A 209 -8.79 23.82 6.15
N LYS A 210 -7.94 23.37 5.23
CA LYS A 210 -6.85 22.41 5.51
C LYS A 210 -5.84 22.96 6.53
N GLU A 211 -5.65 24.28 6.54
CA GLU A 211 -4.75 24.98 7.46
C GLU A 211 -5.19 24.81 8.93
N TRP A 212 -6.50 24.65 9.17
CA TRP A 212 -7.03 24.43 10.52
C TRP A 212 -6.78 23.00 11.01
N LEU A 213 -6.49 22.08 10.09
CA LEU A 213 -6.20 20.68 10.34
C LEU A 213 -4.71 20.38 10.23
N TYR A 214 -3.83 21.39 10.21
CA TYR A 214 -2.38 21.24 10.03
C TYR A 214 -2.02 20.42 8.78
N ASP A 215 -2.79 20.59 7.71
CA ASP A 215 -2.62 19.88 6.43
C ASP A 215 -2.70 18.34 6.54
N LEU A 216 -3.27 17.81 7.64
CA LEU A 216 -3.43 16.37 7.86
C LEU A 216 -4.42 15.72 6.88
N GLY A 217 -5.33 16.50 6.32
CA GLY A 217 -6.40 16.04 5.46
C GLY A 217 -7.50 17.08 5.33
N GLU A 218 -8.65 16.62 4.84
CA GLU A 218 -9.83 17.44 4.58
C GLU A 218 -11.03 16.87 5.33
N LEU A 219 -11.64 17.69 6.19
CA LEU A 219 -12.84 17.34 6.95
C LEU A 219 -14.04 18.03 6.32
N THR A 220 -15.11 17.28 6.04
CA THR A 220 -16.36 17.85 5.52
C THR A 220 -17.55 17.44 6.36
N LEU A 221 -18.52 18.34 6.47
CA LEU A 221 -19.82 18.14 7.07
C LEU A 221 -20.89 18.38 6.00
N THR A 222 -21.75 17.40 5.77
CA THR A 222 -22.85 17.49 4.80
C THR A 222 -24.17 17.33 5.53
N SER A 223 -25.16 18.16 5.22
CA SER A 223 -26.52 18.04 5.74
C SER A 223 -27.53 18.07 4.60
N ARG A 224 -28.32 17.01 4.47
CA ARG A 224 -29.51 16.95 3.61
C ARG A 224 -30.68 17.54 4.37
N PHE A 225 -31.04 18.77 4.02
CA PHE A 225 -32.06 19.54 4.72
C PHE A 225 -33.43 19.53 4.02
N TYR A 226 -33.53 18.96 2.83
CA TYR A 226 -34.78 18.84 2.09
C TYR A 226 -34.81 17.54 1.28
N SER A 227 -35.96 16.86 1.31
CA SER A 227 -36.33 15.80 0.39
C SER A 227 -37.84 15.86 0.19
N ASN A 228 -38.34 15.47 -0.99
CA ASN A 228 -39.77 15.27 -1.22
C ASN A 228 -40.15 13.79 -1.35
N THR A 229 -39.29 12.90 -0.85
CA THR A 229 -39.56 11.46 -0.79
C THR A 229 -40.71 11.19 0.17
N ASP A 230 -41.59 10.25 -0.20
CA ASP A 230 -42.66 9.77 0.69
C ASP A 230 -42.15 8.64 1.61
N TYR A 231 -40.86 8.29 1.50
CA TYR A 231 -40.20 7.16 2.19
C TYR A 231 -39.33 7.58 3.39
N SER A 232 -39.45 8.82 3.87
CA SER A 232 -38.84 9.31 5.11
C SER A 232 -39.87 10.10 5.92
N ALA A 233 -39.63 10.37 7.20
CA ALA A 233 -40.54 11.25 7.94
C ALA A 233 -40.46 12.69 7.37
N GLU A 234 -41.58 13.42 7.43
CA GLU A 234 -41.72 14.75 6.79
C GLU A 234 -40.69 15.80 7.25
N ASP A 235 -40.10 15.62 8.44
CA ASP A 235 -39.13 16.53 9.06
C ASP A 235 -37.69 15.96 9.17
N ASP A 236 -37.39 14.83 8.52
CA ASP A 236 -36.09 14.17 8.67
C ASP A 236 -34.96 14.95 7.99
N VAL A 237 -34.01 15.41 8.81
CA VAL A 237 -32.74 15.99 8.37
C VAL A 237 -31.63 14.99 8.62
N TYR A 238 -30.93 14.62 7.55
CA TYR A 238 -29.79 13.73 7.63
C TYR A 238 -28.48 14.48 7.49
N TRP A 239 -27.44 13.95 8.11
CA TRP A 239 -26.11 14.55 8.13
C TRP A 239 -25.01 13.49 8.03
N GLY A 240 -23.85 13.93 7.59
CA GLY A 240 -22.67 13.09 7.51
C GLY A 240 -21.38 13.88 7.67
N VAL A 241 -20.36 13.20 8.16
CA VAL A 241 -19.00 13.72 8.35
C VAL A 241 -18.04 12.84 7.58
N ASN A 242 -17.11 13.44 6.84
CA ASN A 242 -16.09 12.74 6.07
C ASN A 242 -14.70 13.31 6.34
N PHE A 243 -13.71 12.44 6.45
CA PHE A 243 -12.30 12.79 6.51
C PHE A 243 -11.53 12.12 5.37
N LYS A 244 -10.89 12.94 4.53
CA LYS A 244 -10.13 12.52 3.35
C LYS A 244 -8.65 12.85 3.54
N ALA A 245 -7.75 11.91 3.26
CA ALA A 245 -6.31 12.11 3.37
C ALA A 245 -5.51 11.21 2.41
N PRO A 246 -4.24 11.53 2.10
CA PRO A 246 -3.37 10.63 1.35
C PRO A 246 -2.93 9.42 2.18
N PHE A 247 -2.61 8.31 1.51
CA PHE A 247 -1.95 7.15 2.13
C PHE A 247 -0.48 7.39 2.47
N SER A 248 0.18 8.27 1.70
CA SER A 248 1.59 8.63 1.88
C SER A 248 1.92 9.94 1.15
N ASP A 249 2.63 10.83 1.84
CA ASP A 249 3.19 12.07 1.26
C ASP A 249 4.17 11.77 0.11
N GLU A 250 4.88 10.64 0.20
CA GLU A 250 5.86 10.19 -0.80
C GLU A 250 5.17 9.97 -2.16
N HIS A 251 3.96 9.42 -2.17
CA HIS A 251 3.20 9.19 -3.41
C HIS A 251 2.78 10.51 -4.08
N GLN A 252 2.36 11.51 -3.28
CA GLN A 252 1.94 12.82 -3.81
C GLN A 252 3.10 13.57 -4.48
N SER A 253 4.29 13.55 -3.86
CA SER A 253 5.49 14.19 -4.41
C SER A 253 5.88 13.62 -5.79
N ARG A 254 5.70 12.31 -5.99
CA ARG A 254 6.02 11.64 -7.25
C ARG A 254 5.10 12.09 -8.39
N VAL A 255 3.79 12.08 -8.20
CA VAL A 255 2.80 12.45 -9.24
C VAL A 255 3.01 13.88 -9.75
N SER A 256 3.57 14.78 -8.92
CA SER A 256 3.87 16.15 -9.31
C SER A 256 5.11 16.33 -10.20
N HIS A 257 5.94 15.29 -10.39
CA HIS A 257 7.29 15.43 -10.94
C HIS A 257 7.74 14.38 -11.97
N VAL A 258 6.87 13.48 -12.46
CA VAL A 258 7.30 12.43 -13.42
C VAL A 258 7.27 12.92 -14.87
N GLU A 259 8.45 13.22 -15.43
CA GLU A 259 8.73 12.92 -16.85
C GLU A 259 9.11 11.43 -16.96
N ALA A 260 8.62 10.75 -18.00
CA ALA A 260 8.79 9.31 -18.17
C ALA A 260 10.27 8.89 -18.12
N ALA A 261 10.59 7.89 -17.29
CA ALA A 261 11.91 7.29 -17.29
C ALA A 261 12.21 6.67 -18.67
N PRO A 262 13.43 6.83 -19.22
CA PRO A 262 13.78 6.20 -20.49
C PRO A 262 13.78 4.67 -20.34
N ALA A 263 13.32 3.97 -21.39
CA ALA A 263 13.24 2.52 -21.42
C ALA A 263 14.61 1.86 -21.10
N PRO A 264 14.63 0.75 -20.34
CA PRO A 264 15.87 0.08 -19.98
C PRO A 264 16.59 -0.46 -21.22
N VAL A 265 17.88 -0.15 -21.35
CA VAL A 265 18.75 -0.75 -22.36
C VAL A 265 19.05 -2.18 -21.96
N ILE A 266 18.30 -3.14 -22.51
CA ILE A 266 18.60 -4.57 -22.39
C ILE A 266 19.87 -4.86 -23.19
N VAL A 267 21.02 -4.88 -22.52
CA VAL A 267 22.27 -5.32 -23.14
C VAL A 267 22.22 -6.84 -23.32
N THR A 268 21.72 -7.29 -24.47
CA THR A 268 21.99 -8.66 -24.92
C THR A 268 23.46 -8.72 -25.32
N ASN A 269 24.27 -9.48 -24.58
CA ASN A 269 25.67 -9.76 -24.92
C ASN A 269 25.77 -10.65 -26.17
N ARG A 270 25.39 -10.13 -27.34
CA ARG A 270 25.68 -10.69 -28.67
C ARG A 270 25.74 -9.59 -29.73
N SER A 271 26.81 -8.80 -29.72
CA SER A 271 27.37 -8.30 -30.97
C SER A 271 28.86 -8.02 -30.82
N LYS A 272 29.66 -8.69 -31.66
CA LYS A 272 31.08 -8.38 -31.86
C LYS A 272 31.17 -6.95 -32.42
N PRO A 273 32.14 -6.12 -31.99
CA PRO A 273 32.31 -4.81 -32.59
C PRO A 273 32.78 -5.00 -34.04
N LYS A 274 31.92 -4.60 -34.99
CA LYS A 274 32.26 -4.49 -36.39
C LYS A 274 33.04 -3.19 -36.55
N ALA A 275 34.33 -3.31 -36.84
CA ALA A 275 35.18 -2.17 -37.14
C ALA A 275 34.70 -1.49 -38.43
N GLU A 276 34.12 -0.31 -38.32
CA GLU A 276 33.91 0.58 -39.46
C GLU A 276 35.08 1.57 -39.55
N LYS A 277 35.85 1.41 -40.61
CA LYS A 277 36.88 2.33 -41.08
C LYS A 277 36.21 3.62 -41.55
N VAL A 278 36.57 4.74 -40.95
CA VAL A 278 36.37 6.06 -41.57
C VAL A 278 37.71 6.51 -42.14
N ILE A 279 37.76 6.61 -43.47
CA ILE A 279 38.89 7.18 -44.22
C ILE A 279 38.59 8.65 -44.49
N ALA A 280 39.53 9.49 -44.04
CA ALA A 280 39.98 10.77 -44.58
C ALA A 280 38.96 11.87 -44.93
N ALA A 281 39.09 12.99 -44.21
CA ALA A 281 39.17 14.31 -44.82
C ALA A 281 40.35 15.07 -44.21
N GLU A 282 41.26 15.48 -45.07
CA GLU A 282 42.53 16.15 -44.78
C GLU A 282 42.35 17.68 -44.76
N LYS A 283 43.15 18.33 -43.90
CA LYS A 283 43.60 19.75 -43.94
C LYS A 283 42.68 20.86 -43.44
N ALA A 284 43.01 21.34 -42.24
CA ALA A 284 43.39 22.74 -42.04
C ALA A 284 44.41 22.83 -40.89
N LYS A 285 45.65 23.22 -41.23
CA LYS A 285 46.67 23.64 -40.26
C LYS A 285 46.34 25.05 -39.79
N VAL A 286 46.07 25.23 -38.50
CA VAL A 286 46.32 26.49 -37.81
C VAL A 286 47.08 26.15 -36.54
N ALA A 287 48.28 26.71 -36.42
CA ALA A 287 49.11 26.63 -35.25
C ALA A 287 48.46 27.43 -34.13
N VAL A 288 48.15 26.76 -33.02
CA VAL A 288 47.93 27.37 -31.72
C VAL A 288 48.79 26.59 -30.74
N GLU A 289 49.47 27.34 -29.89
CA GLU A 289 50.44 26.92 -28.90
C GLU A 289 50.07 25.64 -28.15
N SER A 290 51.10 24.83 -27.94
CA SER A 290 51.15 23.77 -26.96
C SER A 290 50.90 24.32 -25.56
N GLU A 291 49.65 24.34 -25.13
CA GLU A 291 49.33 24.12 -23.73
C GLU A 291 49.28 22.60 -23.51
N GLU A 292 50.18 22.10 -22.67
CA GLU A 292 50.11 20.76 -22.13
C GLU A 292 48.70 20.53 -21.55
N PRO A 293 48.06 19.37 -21.80
CA PRO A 293 46.84 19.06 -21.09
C PRO A 293 47.21 18.93 -19.61
N ASN A 294 46.71 19.87 -18.81
CA ASN A 294 46.76 19.85 -17.35
C ASN A 294 46.59 18.41 -16.87
N GLN A 295 47.63 17.90 -16.22
CA GLN A 295 47.64 16.61 -15.57
C GLN A 295 46.43 16.58 -14.63
N THR A 296 45.43 15.76 -14.94
CA THR A 296 44.40 15.41 -13.98
C THR A 296 45.15 14.76 -12.81
N GLU A 297 45.22 15.45 -11.67
CA GLU A 297 45.88 14.94 -10.47
C GLU A 297 45.39 13.52 -10.21
N LYS A 298 46.27 12.52 -10.38
CA LYS A 298 45.96 11.15 -10.00
C LYS A 298 45.75 11.14 -8.49
N VAL A 299 44.49 11.03 -8.06
CA VAL A 299 44.12 10.93 -6.63
C VAL A 299 45.02 9.89 -5.96
N SER A 300 45.77 10.31 -4.95
CA SER A 300 46.78 9.43 -4.37
C SER A 300 46.13 8.24 -3.66
N ARG A 301 46.82 7.10 -3.61
CA ARG A 301 46.33 5.92 -2.87
C ARG A 301 46.10 6.23 -1.38
N ALA A 302 46.86 7.17 -0.81
CA ALA A 302 46.71 7.60 0.56
C ALA A 302 45.42 8.39 0.77
N ASP A 303 45.07 9.26 -0.19
CA ASP A 303 43.83 10.03 -0.16
C ASP A 303 42.61 9.12 -0.30
N LEU A 304 42.63 8.18 -1.25
CA LEU A 304 41.56 7.18 -1.40
C LEU A 304 41.37 6.38 -0.10
N ASN A 305 42.46 5.96 0.56
CA ASN A 305 42.37 5.27 1.85
C ASN A 305 41.74 6.16 2.93
N LYS A 306 42.11 7.44 3.00
CA LYS A 306 41.53 8.40 3.95
C LYS A 306 40.03 8.61 3.70
N LEU A 307 39.63 8.80 2.44
CA LEU A 307 38.22 8.93 2.04
C LEU A 307 37.43 7.66 2.36
N SER A 308 37.94 6.47 1.99
CA SER A 308 37.30 5.20 2.29
C SER A 308 37.12 4.95 3.79
N ARG A 309 38.10 5.32 4.63
CA ARG A 309 37.96 5.24 6.10
C ARG A 309 36.89 6.19 6.62
N LYS A 310 36.84 7.42 6.12
CA LYS A 310 35.81 8.40 6.47
C LYS A 310 34.42 7.89 6.08
N LEU A 311 34.26 7.42 4.84
CA LEU A 311 33.02 6.82 4.35
C LEU A 311 32.57 5.67 5.24
N ARG A 312 33.47 4.72 5.55
CA ARG A 312 33.15 3.61 6.44
C ARG A 312 32.59 4.08 7.78
N ASN A 313 33.22 5.08 8.41
CA ASN A 313 32.77 5.58 9.71
C ASN A 313 31.43 6.31 9.63
N VAL A 314 31.20 7.08 8.56
CA VAL A 314 29.92 7.76 8.32
C VAL A 314 28.79 6.74 8.13
N LEU A 315 29.01 5.69 7.33
CA LEU A 315 28.01 4.64 7.13
C LEU A 315 27.68 3.86 8.42
N ILE A 316 28.68 3.64 9.29
CA ILE A 316 28.45 3.05 10.61
C ILE A 316 27.62 4.01 11.49
N ALA A 317 27.92 5.31 11.46
CA ALA A 317 27.15 6.32 12.19
C ALA A 317 25.71 6.47 11.65
N ASP A 318 25.52 6.27 10.35
CA ASP A 318 24.21 6.21 9.70
C ASP A 318 23.40 4.97 10.14
N GLY A 319 24.01 4.00 10.85
CA GLY A 319 23.35 2.86 11.47
C GLY A 319 23.52 1.53 10.72
N PHE A 320 24.23 1.53 9.60
CA PHE A 320 24.47 0.30 8.82
C PHE A 320 25.43 -0.65 9.54
N GLU A 321 25.24 -1.95 9.33
CA GLU A 321 26.04 -3.01 9.93
C GLU A 321 26.92 -3.69 8.88
N SER A 322 27.90 -4.50 9.30
CA SER A 322 28.86 -5.23 8.45
C SER A 322 29.44 -4.39 7.29
N VAL A 323 29.71 -3.11 7.57
CA VAL A 323 30.17 -2.14 6.57
C VAL A 323 31.60 -2.47 6.15
N ARG A 324 31.77 -2.76 4.87
CA ARG A 324 33.05 -2.90 4.18
C ARG A 324 33.16 -1.83 3.12
N VAL A 325 34.28 -1.11 3.13
CA VAL A 325 34.63 -0.15 2.08
C VAL A 325 35.97 -0.56 1.49
N GLY A 326 36.07 -0.57 0.18
CA GLY A 326 37.30 -0.86 -0.55
C GLY A 326 37.47 0.08 -1.73
N PHE A 327 38.69 0.17 -2.24
CA PHE A 327 39.03 0.98 -3.41
C PHE A 327 40.14 0.32 -4.24
N ASN A 328 40.23 0.62 -5.54
CA ASN A 328 41.31 0.14 -6.41
C ASN A 328 42.09 1.30 -7.07
N GLN A 329 42.98 1.00 -8.02
CA GLN A 329 43.87 1.98 -8.69
C GLN A 329 43.23 2.76 -9.86
N GLN A 330 42.08 2.30 -10.36
CA GLN A 330 41.26 2.96 -11.38
C GLN A 330 39.98 3.35 -10.66
N PRO A 331 39.96 4.48 -9.96
CA PRO A 331 39.25 4.67 -8.69
C PRO A 331 37.82 4.12 -8.71
N VAL A 332 37.64 2.87 -8.27
CA VAL A 332 36.34 2.26 -8.05
C VAL A 332 36.19 2.08 -6.55
N VAL A 333 35.16 2.68 -5.96
CA VAL A 333 34.81 2.55 -4.56
C VAL A 333 33.80 1.42 -4.40
N LEU A 334 34.18 0.36 -3.69
CA LEU A 334 33.30 -0.75 -3.37
C LEU A 334 32.76 -0.59 -1.95
N VAL A 335 31.45 -0.70 -1.78
CA VAL A 335 30.81 -0.72 -0.47
C VAL A 335 29.89 -1.92 -0.36
N SER A 336 30.05 -2.71 0.70
CA SER A 336 29.09 -3.72 1.10
C SER A 336 28.62 -3.43 2.52
N PHE A 337 27.31 -3.48 2.74
CA PHE A 337 26.72 -3.14 4.03
C PHE A 337 25.48 -3.99 4.28
N GLU A 338 25.10 -4.12 5.55
CA GLU A 338 23.90 -4.76 6.04
C GLU A 338 22.86 -3.69 6.38
N ASN A 339 21.65 -3.80 5.81
CA ASN A 339 20.57 -2.89 6.14
C ASN A 339 19.80 -3.40 7.37
N SER A 340 19.77 -2.58 8.42
CA SER A 340 18.97 -2.84 9.63
C SER A 340 18.04 -1.68 9.99
N VAL A 341 18.19 -0.52 9.33
CA VAL A 341 17.53 0.73 9.72
C VAL A 341 16.45 1.15 8.73
N PHE A 342 16.56 0.84 7.44
CA PHE A 342 15.54 1.15 6.44
C PHE A 342 14.68 -0.08 6.13
N ASN A 343 13.79 -0.41 7.06
CA ASN A 343 12.98 -1.63 6.97
C ASN A 343 11.72 -1.46 6.10
N ARG A 344 11.29 -0.22 5.83
CA ARG A 344 10.12 0.02 4.98
C ARG A 344 10.43 -0.22 3.52
N ASN A 345 11.64 0.13 3.05
CA ASN A 345 12.07 -0.07 1.67
C ASN A 345 13.60 -0.04 1.54
N GLU A 346 14.18 -1.01 0.84
CA GLU A 346 15.63 -1.14 0.65
C GLU A 346 16.26 -0.01 -0.18
N LEU A 347 15.47 0.68 -1.02
CA LEU A 347 15.96 1.79 -1.83
C LEU A 347 16.44 2.97 -0.98
N ASP A 348 15.83 3.23 0.18
CA ASP A 348 16.26 4.32 1.06
C ASP A 348 17.70 4.10 1.57
N ALA A 349 18.04 2.84 1.87
CA ALA A 349 19.39 2.47 2.26
C ALA A 349 20.39 2.68 1.12
N LEU A 350 20.06 2.22 -0.09
CA LEU A 350 20.90 2.41 -1.28
C LEU A 350 21.11 3.88 -1.60
N GLY A 351 20.05 4.69 -1.52
CA GLY A 351 20.09 6.12 -1.77
C GLY A 351 21.01 6.86 -0.81
N LEU A 352 20.86 6.60 0.50
CA LEU A 352 21.75 7.18 1.51
C LEU A 352 23.22 6.79 1.27
N VAL A 353 23.50 5.52 1.04
CA VAL A 353 24.89 5.04 0.84
C VAL A 353 25.49 5.63 -0.44
N ALA A 354 24.76 5.62 -1.56
CA ALA A 354 25.21 6.22 -2.82
C ALA A 354 25.49 7.72 -2.67
N GLY A 355 24.58 8.44 -2.01
CA GLY A 355 24.75 9.87 -1.73
C GLY A 355 25.96 10.16 -0.84
N ARG A 356 26.23 9.35 0.20
CA ARG A 356 27.44 9.46 1.03
C ARG A 356 28.73 9.22 0.25
N ILE A 357 28.71 8.30 -0.73
CA ILE A 357 29.85 8.12 -1.63
C ILE A 357 30.04 9.38 -2.46
N SER A 358 28.98 9.87 -3.12
CA SER A 358 29.08 11.07 -3.95
C SER A 358 29.53 12.29 -3.17
N GLU A 359 29.10 12.44 -1.92
CA GLU A 359 29.53 13.52 -1.03
C GLU A 359 31.04 13.47 -0.72
N LEU A 360 31.55 12.28 -0.38
CA LEU A 360 32.94 12.14 0.08
C LEU A 360 33.95 11.98 -1.05
N PHE A 361 33.53 11.45 -2.20
CA PHE A 361 34.33 11.27 -3.39
C PHE A 361 34.02 12.34 -4.46
N SER A 362 33.28 13.39 -4.10
CA SER A 362 33.03 14.55 -4.97
C SER A 362 34.34 15.11 -5.53
N GLY A 363 34.32 15.47 -6.81
CA GLY A 363 35.51 15.95 -7.53
C GLY A 363 36.50 14.86 -7.95
N THR A 364 36.20 13.58 -7.70
CA THR A 364 36.96 12.45 -8.26
C THR A 364 36.21 11.83 -9.43
N ASN A 365 36.93 11.26 -10.41
CA ASN A 365 36.34 10.50 -11.52
C ASN A 365 36.09 9.03 -11.11
N ALA A 366 35.62 8.82 -9.88
CA ALA A 366 35.49 7.49 -9.31
C ALA A 366 34.17 6.82 -9.75
N GLU A 367 34.23 5.53 -10.07
CA GLU A 367 33.05 4.68 -10.13
C GLU A 367 32.72 4.17 -8.72
N PHE A 368 31.47 3.80 -8.48
CA PHE A 368 31.06 3.11 -7.26
C PHE A 368 30.34 1.80 -7.54
N VAL A 369 30.48 0.85 -6.62
CA VAL A 369 29.72 -0.40 -6.60
C VAL A 369 29.25 -0.67 -5.17
N LEU A 370 27.95 -0.72 -4.99
CA LEU A 370 27.25 -0.99 -3.74
C LEU A 370 26.71 -2.41 -3.74
N GLN A 371 26.77 -3.05 -2.57
CA GLN A 371 26.08 -4.31 -2.30
C GLN A 371 25.34 -4.22 -0.97
N LEU A 372 24.01 -4.23 -1.06
CA LEU A 372 23.10 -4.33 0.07
C LEU A 372 22.96 -5.80 0.49
N LYS A 373 23.06 -6.05 1.80
CA LYS A 373 22.85 -7.36 2.40
C LYS A 373 21.72 -7.33 3.42
N ASN A 374 20.97 -8.43 3.47
CA ASN A 374 20.04 -8.76 4.55
C ASN A 374 20.43 -10.12 5.15
N HIS A 375 20.63 -10.14 6.46
CA HIS A 375 21.13 -11.26 7.25
C HIS A 375 22.39 -11.89 6.64
N GLY A 376 23.29 -11.04 6.12
CA GLY A 376 24.53 -11.46 5.46
C GLY A 376 24.37 -12.00 4.03
N LEU A 377 23.15 -12.13 3.50
CA LEU A 377 22.90 -12.51 2.12
C LEU A 377 22.87 -11.27 1.21
N PRO A 378 23.56 -11.26 0.06
CA PRO A 378 23.53 -10.16 -0.89
C PRO A 378 22.20 -10.10 -1.65
N MET A 379 21.45 -9.02 -1.48
CA MET A 379 20.09 -8.87 -2.03
C MET A 379 20.07 -8.03 -3.30
N LEU A 380 20.78 -6.90 -3.30
CA LEU A 380 20.77 -5.94 -4.40
C LEU A 380 22.14 -5.29 -4.55
N SER A 381 22.54 -5.04 -5.79
CA SER A 381 23.75 -4.29 -6.12
C SER A 381 23.43 -3.13 -7.04
N LEU A 382 24.10 -2.00 -6.78
CA LEU A 382 23.94 -0.75 -7.51
C LEU A 382 25.34 -0.24 -7.87
N SER A 383 25.57 0.08 -9.13
CA SER A 383 26.84 0.68 -9.57
C SER A 383 26.59 1.90 -10.42
N GLY A 384 27.52 2.85 -10.41
CA GLY A 384 27.41 4.07 -11.20
C GLY A 384 28.67 4.91 -11.11
N ASP A 385 28.61 6.10 -11.69
CA ASP A 385 29.66 7.10 -11.63
C ASP A 385 29.36 8.16 -10.55
N VAL A 386 30.39 8.56 -9.81
CA VAL A 386 30.26 9.53 -8.71
C VAL A 386 29.81 10.89 -9.21
N GLN A 387 30.35 11.37 -10.33
CA GLN A 387 30.03 12.69 -10.89
C GLN A 387 28.60 12.72 -11.43
N SER A 388 28.16 11.67 -12.13
CA SER A 388 26.78 11.52 -12.60
C SER A 388 25.79 11.49 -11.44
N TYR A 389 26.07 10.72 -10.39
CA TYR A 389 25.19 10.65 -9.23
C TYR A 389 25.19 11.96 -8.41
N GLU A 390 26.31 12.68 -8.36
CA GLU A 390 26.36 14.02 -7.79
C GLU A 390 25.46 15.01 -8.56
N GLY A 391 25.48 14.96 -9.90
CA GLY A 391 24.56 15.71 -10.77
C GLY A 391 23.09 15.38 -10.49
N PHE A 392 22.79 14.10 -10.24
CA PHE A 392 21.45 13.68 -9.82
C PHE A 392 21.04 14.31 -8.48
N ILE A 393 21.89 14.24 -7.46
CA ILE A 393 21.60 14.83 -6.14
C ILE A 393 21.40 16.36 -6.24
N LYS A 394 22.32 17.08 -6.90
CA LYS A 394 22.33 18.54 -6.92
C LYS A 394 21.36 19.16 -7.93
N HIS A 395 21.23 18.57 -9.10
CA HIS A 395 20.54 19.16 -10.25
C HIS A 395 19.37 18.32 -10.76
N ASN A 396 19.02 17.24 -10.06
CA ASN A 396 17.92 16.35 -10.43
C ASN A 396 18.07 15.72 -11.83
N GLN A 397 19.30 15.55 -12.30
CA GLN A 397 19.62 14.92 -13.57
C GLN A 397 19.50 13.39 -13.49
N SER A 398 19.14 12.72 -14.60
CA SER A 398 19.08 11.25 -14.61
C SER A 398 20.45 10.62 -14.32
N PRO A 399 20.59 9.80 -13.26
CA PRO A 399 21.85 9.19 -12.90
C PRO A 399 22.20 8.02 -13.84
N ALA A 400 23.46 7.92 -14.24
CA ALA A 400 23.99 6.78 -14.98
C ALA A 400 24.33 5.64 -14.01
N ILE A 401 23.31 4.87 -13.64
CA ILE A 401 23.44 3.71 -12.75
C ILE A 401 23.11 2.39 -13.45
N GLN A 402 23.59 1.30 -12.88
CA GLN A 402 23.25 -0.07 -13.24
C GLN A 402 22.82 -0.80 -11.98
N VAL A 403 21.69 -1.50 -12.08
CA VAL A 403 21.08 -2.25 -10.98
C VAL A 403 21.16 -3.73 -11.31
N LYS A 404 21.49 -4.54 -10.31
CA LYS A 404 21.50 -6.00 -10.45
C LYS A 404 21.09 -6.67 -9.14
N LEU A 405 20.18 -7.63 -9.24
CA LEU A 405 19.80 -8.49 -8.11
C LEU A 405 20.94 -9.41 -7.66
N GLY A 406 21.02 -9.60 -6.35
CA GLY A 406 22.02 -10.44 -5.71
C GLY A 406 23.40 -9.79 -5.58
N SER A 407 24.45 -10.61 -5.71
CA SER A 407 25.83 -10.19 -5.49
C SER A 407 26.36 -9.22 -6.55
N MET A 408 27.17 -8.27 -6.09
CA MET A 408 27.95 -7.38 -6.95
C MET A 408 28.95 -8.17 -7.83
N ARG A 409 29.40 -7.56 -8.93
CA ARG A 409 30.46 -8.14 -9.78
C ARG A 409 31.78 -8.23 -9.01
N SER A 410 32.57 -9.28 -9.29
CA SER A 410 33.93 -9.39 -8.75
C SER A 410 34.83 -8.34 -9.40
N ILE A 411 35.56 -7.57 -8.58
CA ILE A 411 36.49 -6.53 -9.03
C ILE A 411 37.88 -6.87 -8.49
N GLY A 412 38.86 -6.95 -9.39
CA GLY A 412 40.25 -7.22 -9.04
C GLY A 412 40.97 -6.02 -8.43
N GLY A 413 42.00 -6.27 -7.61
CA GLY A 413 42.91 -5.23 -7.13
C GLY A 413 42.33 -4.30 -6.05
N VAL A 414 41.31 -4.74 -5.32
CA VAL A 414 40.64 -3.95 -4.27
C VAL A 414 41.45 -3.98 -2.96
N SER A 415 41.74 -2.79 -2.43
CA SER A 415 42.28 -2.56 -1.09
C SER A 415 41.12 -2.27 -0.13
N TRP A 416 40.90 -3.13 0.86
CA TRP A 416 39.84 -2.98 1.86
C TRP A 416 40.29 -2.17 3.07
N VAL A 417 39.42 -1.31 3.60
CA VAL A 417 39.69 -0.54 4.82
C VAL A 417 38.98 -1.11 6.05
N GLY A 418 39.76 -1.34 7.11
CA GLY A 418 39.26 -1.84 8.39
C GLY A 418 38.88 -3.33 8.40
N LEU A 419 38.42 -3.80 9.56
CA LEU A 419 37.95 -5.17 9.75
C LEU A 419 36.42 -5.20 9.74
N GLU A 420 35.82 -6.10 8.95
CA GLU A 420 34.36 -6.31 8.89
C GLU A 420 33.78 -6.67 10.26
N SER A 421 34.50 -7.50 11.03
CA SER A 421 34.08 -8.01 12.35
C SER A 421 33.83 -6.94 13.40
N SER A 422 34.39 -5.73 13.24
CA SER A 422 34.21 -4.64 14.20
C SER A 422 32.82 -4.01 14.20
N ASN A 423 31.96 -4.33 13.22
CA ASN A 423 30.58 -3.86 13.15
C ASN A 423 29.61 -5.00 12.76
N THR A 424 29.68 -6.15 13.41
CA THR A 424 28.86 -7.33 13.08
C THR A 424 27.37 -7.15 13.43
N PRO A 425 26.41 -7.68 12.64
CA PRO A 425 24.98 -7.75 12.98
C PRO A 425 24.62 -8.95 13.86
N TYR A 426 25.54 -9.91 14.03
CA TYR A 426 25.26 -11.15 14.75
C TYR A 426 25.19 -10.92 16.27
N PHE A 427 24.35 -11.70 16.92
CA PHE A 427 24.08 -11.66 18.37
C PHE A 427 23.54 -10.33 18.87
N LYS A 428 22.93 -9.53 17.98
CA LYS A 428 22.25 -8.29 18.34
C LYS A 428 20.73 -8.49 18.30
N PRO A 429 20.04 -8.41 19.44
CA PRO A 429 18.60 -8.60 19.47
C PRO A 429 17.85 -7.44 18.80
N ARG A 430 16.82 -7.77 18.04
CA ARG A 430 15.95 -6.81 17.35
C ARG A 430 14.51 -7.10 17.73
N VAL A 431 13.87 -6.16 18.41
CA VAL A 431 12.46 -6.25 18.84
C VAL A 431 11.60 -5.45 17.87
N THR A 432 10.62 -6.12 17.26
CA THR A 432 9.59 -5.48 16.44
C THR A 432 8.27 -5.50 17.19
N LEU A 433 7.64 -4.34 17.35
CA LEU A 433 6.32 -4.21 17.97
C LEU A 433 5.23 -4.11 16.90
N SER A 434 4.14 -4.87 17.07
CA SER A 434 2.95 -4.78 16.23
C SER A 434 1.67 -4.92 17.05
N PRO A 435 0.57 -4.24 16.68
CA PRO A 435 -0.75 -4.66 17.10
C PRO A 435 -1.15 -5.93 16.33
N GLU A 436 -1.78 -6.87 17.01
CA GLU A 436 -2.48 -8.01 16.41
C GLU A 436 -3.97 -7.83 16.67
N LEU A 437 -4.77 -8.01 15.63
CA LEU A 437 -6.19 -7.72 15.66
C LEU A 437 -6.94 -8.86 14.99
N SER A 438 -7.69 -9.61 15.79
CA SER A 438 -8.76 -10.48 15.33
C SER A 438 -10.05 -9.68 15.42
N SER A 439 -10.82 -9.61 14.33
CA SER A 439 -12.08 -8.86 14.35
C SER A 439 -13.12 -9.46 13.42
N THR A 440 -14.39 -9.16 13.72
CA THR A 440 -15.54 -9.44 12.87
C THR A 440 -16.27 -8.14 12.56
N HIS A 441 -16.97 -8.10 11.42
CA HIS A 441 -17.54 -6.87 10.87
C HIS A 441 -18.97 -7.15 10.42
N ALA A 442 -19.91 -6.27 10.79
CA ALA A 442 -21.31 -6.32 10.41
C ALA A 442 -21.94 -7.72 10.59
N THR A 443 -21.80 -8.29 11.79
CA THR A 443 -22.31 -9.63 12.12
C THR A 443 -23.66 -9.57 12.82
N GLU A 444 -24.34 -10.71 12.93
CA GLU A 444 -25.56 -10.83 13.71
C GLU A 444 -25.35 -10.52 15.21
N LEU A 445 -24.11 -10.45 15.69
CA LEU A 445 -23.78 -10.17 17.09
C LEU A 445 -23.41 -8.71 17.34
N GLY A 446 -22.70 -8.08 16.40
CA GLY A 446 -22.30 -6.68 16.51
C GLY A 446 -21.81 -6.08 15.19
N VAL A 447 -21.76 -4.75 15.13
CA VAL A 447 -21.21 -4.02 13.96
C VAL A 447 -19.70 -4.20 13.85
N PHE A 448 -19.00 -4.20 14.99
CA PHE A 448 -17.56 -4.41 15.07
C PHE A 448 -17.20 -5.05 16.40
N ASP A 449 -16.74 -6.30 16.34
CA ASP A 449 -16.24 -7.05 17.49
C ASP A 449 -14.77 -7.38 17.27
N TYR A 450 -14.00 -7.38 18.35
CA TYR A 450 -12.56 -7.48 18.23
C TYR A 450 -11.87 -8.08 19.46
N SER A 451 -10.69 -8.65 19.22
CA SER A 451 -9.65 -8.87 20.21
C SER A 451 -8.35 -8.23 19.72
N LEU A 452 -7.83 -7.31 20.54
CA LEU A 452 -6.63 -6.52 20.25
C LEU A 452 -5.51 -6.93 21.20
N ALA A 453 -4.40 -7.39 20.61
CA ALA A 453 -3.18 -7.70 21.33
C ALA A 453 -2.00 -6.82 20.86
N ILE A 454 -1.00 -6.67 21.72
CA ILE A 454 0.32 -6.13 21.34
C ILE A 454 1.30 -7.29 21.27
N ARG A 455 1.89 -7.50 20.09
CA ARG A 455 2.93 -8.50 19.85
C ARG A 455 4.32 -7.86 19.83
N ALA A 456 5.27 -8.56 20.44
CA ALA A 456 6.70 -8.31 20.36
C ALA A 456 7.41 -9.50 19.70
N ASP A 457 8.03 -9.24 18.54
CA ASP A 457 8.84 -10.19 17.79
C ASP A 457 10.32 -9.93 18.08
N LEU A 458 10.96 -10.82 18.85
CA LEU A 458 12.39 -10.80 19.12
C LEU A 458 13.14 -11.64 18.09
N THR A 459 13.93 -11.00 17.24
CA THR A 459 14.82 -11.68 16.28
C THR A 459 16.27 -11.49 16.68
N VAL A 460 17.04 -12.58 16.69
CA VAL A 460 18.49 -12.54 16.90
C VAL A 460 19.18 -13.25 15.72
N PRO A 461 19.82 -12.51 14.80
CA PRO A 461 20.70 -13.09 13.80
C PRO A 461 21.91 -13.74 14.48
N LEU A 462 22.24 -14.98 14.12
CA LEU A 462 23.34 -15.74 14.75
C LEU A 462 24.51 -15.95 13.77
N TRP A 463 24.21 -16.21 12.50
CA TRP A 463 25.18 -16.34 11.41
C TRP A 463 24.52 -16.00 10.08
N GLN A 464 25.25 -16.15 8.96
CA GLN A 464 24.75 -15.81 7.63
C GLN A 464 23.47 -16.60 7.29
N GLY A 465 22.38 -15.88 7.05
CA GLY A 465 21.06 -16.42 6.77
C GLY A 465 20.38 -17.12 7.95
N GLY A 466 21.03 -17.28 9.10
CA GLY A 466 20.56 -18.09 10.21
C GLY A 466 20.39 -17.32 11.52
N GLY A 467 19.36 -17.68 12.27
CA GLY A 467 19.10 -17.08 13.58
C GLY A 467 17.95 -17.75 14.30
N PHE A 468 17.51 -17.12 15.40
CA PHE A 468 16.30 -17.51 16.10
C PHE A 468 15.32 -16.34 16.17
N ASN A 469 14.04 -16.68 16.28
CA ASN A 469 12.96 -15.73 16.54
C ASN A 469 12.05 -16.26 17.66
N ILE A 470 11.56 -15.35 18.49
CA ILE A 470 10.51 -15.59 19.48
C ILE A 470 9.47 -14.48 19.32
N SER A 471 8.21 -14.87 19.13
CA SER A 471 7.06 -13.97 19.13
C SER A 471 6.25 -14.22 20.40
N ALA A 472 6.02 -13.16 21.18
CA ALA A 472 5.09 -13.18 22.29
C ALA A 472 4.14 -12.00 22.20
N GLN A 473 2.90 -12.18 22.65
CA GLN A 473 1.90 -11.13 22.62
C GLN A 473 1.12 -11.07 23.92
N SER A 474 0.49 -9.93 24.17
CA SER A 474 -0.45 -9.78 25.26
C SER A 474 -1.71 -9.06 24.81
N VAL A 475 -2.86 -9.58 25.20
CA VAL A 475 -4.18 -9.00 24.95
C VAL A 475 -4.33 -7.72 25.74
N VAL A 476 -4.81 -6.67 25.09
CA VAL A 476 -4.95 -5.33 25.65
C VAL A 476 -6.41 -4.94 25.81
N SER A 477 -7.26 -5.35 24.87
CA SER A 477 -8.69 -5.04 24.90
C SER A 477 -9.46 -6.01 24.01
N GLU A 478 -10.65 -6.37 24.47
CA GLU A 478 -11.58 -7.26 23.76
C GLU A 478 -12.99 -6.66 23.82
N SER A 479 -13.83 -6.96 22.83
CA SER A 479 -15.28 -6.78 22.93
C SER A 479 -15.91 -7.98 23.68
N SER A 480 -17.12 -7.81 24.22
CA SER A 480 -17.79 -8.85 25.01
C SER A 480 -18.00 -10.17 24.26
N ASP A 481 -18.12 -10.14 22.94
CA ASP A 481 -18.24 -11.35 22.13
C ASP A 481 -16.92 -12.11 21.96
N PHE A 482 -15.77 -11.47 22.18
CA PHE A 482 -14.43 -12.07 22.13
C PHE A 482 -13.90 -12.49 23.50
N GLU A 483 -14.48 -11.99 24.60
CA GLU A 483 -14.14 -12.42 25.95
C GLU A 483 -14.50 -13.92 26.18
N ASP A 484 -13.98 -14.51 27.26
CA ASP A 484 -14.25 -15.88 27.67
C ASP A 484 -15.77 -16.20 27.63
N PHE A 485 -16.13 -17.32 27.01
CA PHE A 485 -17.52 -17.76 26.79
C PHE A 485 -18.35 -16.90 25.82
N GLY A 486 -17.78 -15.85 25.24
CA GLY A 486 -18.35 -15.10 24.13
C GLY A 486 -18.44 -15.94 22.86
N ALA A 487 -19.23 -15.48 21.89
CA ALA A 487 -19.45 -16.23 20.65
C ALA A 487 -18.21 -16.35 19.76
N PHE A 488 -17.26 -15.42 19.92
CA PHE A 488 -15.99 -15.35 19.20
C PHE A 488 -14.77 -15.67 20.09
N ASP A 489 -14.96 -16.16 21.32
CA ASP A 489 -13.89 -16.63 22.23
C ASP A 489 -12.85 -17.50 21.49
N GLY A 490 -13.29 -18.51 20.74
CA GLY A 490 -12.39 -19.38 19.95
C GLY A 490 -11.63 -18.70 18.79
N ARG A 491 -11.86 -17.41 18.54
CA ARG A 491 -11.16 -16.55 17.57
C ARG A 491 -10.36 -15.44 18.24
N SER A 492 -10.34 -15.38 19.57
CA SER A 492 -9.63 -14.35 20.30
C SER A 492 -8.12 -14.48 20.18
N GLU A 493 -7.43 -13.36 20.40
CA GLU A 493 -5.98 -13.35 20.53
C GLU A 493 -5.59 -13.97 21.88
N ASP A 494 -4.52 -14.77 21.90
CA ASP A 494 -4.08 -15.43 23.13
C ASP A 494 -2.84 -14.74 23.74
N ASP A 495 -2.85 -14.53 25.06
CA ASP A 495 -1.67 -14.13 25.82
C ASP A 495 -0.53 -15.17 25.71
N GLY A 496 0.71 -14.70 25.71
CA GLY A 496 1.91 -15.54 25.84
C GLY A 496 2.69 -15.76 24.54
N VAL A 497 3.44 -16.87 24.47
CA VAL A 497 4.33 -17.16 23.35
C VAL A 497 3.54 -17.72 22.17
N ASN A 498 3.54 -16.97 21.07
CA ASN A 498 2.88 -17.37 19.83
C ASN A 498 3.78 -18.30 18.99
N ASN A 499 5.07 -17.99 18.84
CA ASN A 499 5.99 -18.89 18.16
C ASN A 499 7.42 -18.72 18.69
N ALA A 500 8.23 -19.76 18.53
CA ALA A 500 9.64 -19.76 18.86
C ALA A 500 10.36 -20.76 17.96
N PHE A 501 11.20 -20.26 17.03
CA PHE A 501 11.82 -21.11 16.02
C PHE A 501 13.23 -20.66 15.66
N PHE A 502 14.04 -21.63 15.23
CA PHE A 502 15.26 -21.37 14.49
C PHE A 502 14.93 -21.27 13.01
N TYR A 503 15.64 -20.41 12.29
CA TYR A 503 15.52 -20.30 10.85
C TYR A 503 16.89 -20.35 10.18
N GLN A 504 16.91 -20.85 8.95
CA GLN A 504 18.06 -20.79 8.06
C GLN A 504 17.57 -20.42 6.66
N THR A 505 18.20 -19.40 6.08
CA THR A 505 17.95 -18.92 4.73
C THR A 505 19.19 -19.13 3.86
N PHE A 506 18.99 -19.64 2.66
CA PHE A 506 20.02 -19.80 1.65
C PHE A 506 19.64 -19.03 0.39
N GLN A 507 20.62 -18.34 -0.19
CA GLN A 507 20.57 -17.85 -1.56
C GLN A 507 21.35 -18.81 -2.44
N LEU A 508 20.66 -19.42 -3.39
CA LEU A 508 21.18 -20.43 -4.30
C LEU A 508 21.34 -19.82 -5.72
N PRO A 509 22.06 -20.50 -6.64
CA PRO A 509 22.17 -20.06 -8.02
C PRO A 509 20.81 -19.87 -8.72
N TRP A 510 20.82 -19.08 -9.80
CA TRP A 510 19.65 -18.85 -10.67
C TRP A 510 18.43 -18.22 -9.99
N GLY A 511 18.65 -17.40 -8.97
CA GLY A 511 17.58 -16.63 -8.31
C GLY A 511 16.73 -17.46 -7.34
N ILE A 512 17.22 -18.61 -6.89
CA ILE A 512 16.51 -19.47 -5.94
C ILE A 512 16.88 -19.07 -4.51
N TYR A 513 15.86 -18.94 -3.66
CA TYR A 513 15.98 -18.72 -2.22
C TYR A 513 15.25 -19.84 -1.50
N ASN A 514 15.83 -20.35 -0.42
CA ASN A 514 15.18 -21.34 0.43
C ASN A 514 15.28 -20.89 1.88
N GLN A 515 14.19 -20.98 2.62
CA GLN A 515 14.14 -20.72 4.05
C GLN A 515 13.45 -21.87 4.76
N THR A 516 14.10 -22.42 5.79
CA THR A 516 13.49 -23.41 6.68
C THR A 516 13.40 -22.82 8.08
N LYS A 517 12.24 -22.96 8.71
CA LYS A 517 11.97 -22.60 10.10
C LYS A 517 11.59 -23.87 10.85
N ILE A 518 12.19 -24.13 12.00
CA ILE A 518 11.91 -25.31 12.82
C ILE A 518 11.73 -24.87 14.27
N GLY A 519 10.64 -25.29 14.90
CA GLY A 519 10.41 -25.00 16.30
C GLY A 519 8.96 -25.11 16.72
N TYR A 520 8.58 -24.24 17.65
CA TYR A 520 7.26 -24.16 18.23
C TYR A 520 6.41 -23.10 17.52
N PHE A 521 5.18 -23.47 17.23
CA PHE A 521 4.18 -22.59 16.62
C PHE A 521 2.87 -22.77 17.37
N ARG A 522 2.21 -21.67 17.71
CA ARG A 522 0.87 -21.64 18.27
C ARG A 522 -0.05 -21.04 17.22
N GLU A 523 -1.17 -21.71 17.06
CA GLU A 523 -2.39 -21.14 16.49
C GLU A 523 -3.46 -21.41 17.57
N HIS A 524 -4.66 -21.86 17.21
CA HIS A 524 -5.63 -22.33 18.20
C HIS A 524 -5.09 -23.48 19.10
N HIS A 525 -4.09 -24.22 18.63
CA HIS A 525 -3.38 -25.23 19.43
C HIS A 525 -1.87 -25.01 19.41
N LYS A 526 -1.16 -25.76 20.25
CA LYS A 526 0.29 -25.78 20.37
C LYS A 526 0.91 -26.84 19.48
N TYR A 527 1.84 -26.44 18.62
CA TYR A 527 2.50 -27.31 17.65
C TYR A 527 4.02 -27.31 17.79
N THR A 528 4.64 -28.41 17.41
CA THR A 528 6.06 -28.45 17.04
C THR A 528 6.15 -28.84 15.57
N GLY A 529 6.97 -28.16 14.78
CA GLY A 529 6.98 -28.43 13.36
C GLY A 529 8.01 -27.62 12.61
N PHE A 530 7.81 -27.57 11.29
CA PHE A 530 8.61 -26.75 10.42
C PHE A 530 7.79 -26.10 9.30
N ILE A 531 8.33 -24.99 8.80
CA ILE A 531 7.86 -24.31 7.59
C ILE A 531 9.05 -24.19 6.65
N ASN A 532 8.91 -24.67 5.42
CA ASN A 532 9.86 -24.45 4.34
C ASN A 532 9.24 -23.53 3.27
N GLU A 533 9.91 -22.44 2.97
CA GLU A 533 9.60 -21.55 1.85
C GLU A 533 10.72 -21.68 0.82
N THR A 534 10.36 -21.93 -0.44
CA THR A 534 11.29 -21.86 -1.57
C THR A 534 10.76 -20.85 -2.56
N ALA A 535 11.56 -19.87 -2.95
CA ALA A 535 11.19 -18.88 -3.95
C ALA A 535 12.19 -18.89 -5.10
N TRP A 536 11.70 -18.85 -6.34
CA TRP A 536 12.48 -18.46 -7.51
C TRP A 536 12.12 -17.03 -7.89
N VAL A 537 13.13 -16.20 -8.14
CA VAL A 537 12.98 -14.82 -8.58
C VAL A 537 13.66 -14.66 -9.93
N SER A 538 12.94 -14.09 -10.90
CA SER A 538 13.49 -13.78 -12.22
C SER A 538 14.73 -12.87 -12.15
N PRO A 539 15.65 -12.91 -13.14
CA PRO A 539 16.86 -12.07 -13.14
C PRO A 539 16.60 -10.56 -12.96
N ASP A 540 15.48 -10.07 -13.47
CA ASP A 540 15.06 -8.66 -13.35
C ASP A 540 14.19 -8.39 -12.12
N GLY A 541 13.71 -9.44 -11.42
CA GLY A 541 12.91 -9.33 -10.20
C GLY A 541 11.41 -9.10 -10.39
N ASN A 542 10.94 -9.05 -11.64
CA ASN A 542 9.52 -8.78 -11.92
C ASN A 542 8.62 -9.98 -11.66
N HIS A 543 9.17 -11.19 -11.71
CA HIS A 543 8.44 -12.44 -11.45
C HIS A 543 9.03 -13.17 -10.24
N GLN A 544 8.15 -13.69 -9.40
CA GLN A 544 8.48 -14.56 -8.28
C GLN A 544 7.53 -15.76 -8.25
N LEU A 545 8.10 -16.96 -8.13
CA LEU A 545 7.37 -18.22 -7.90
C LEU A 545 7.72 -18.71 -6.50
N THR A 546 6.73 -19.04 -5.69
CA THR A 546 6.94 -19.48 -4.31
C THR A 546 6.29 -20.84 -4.07
N ASN A 547 6.98 -21.71 -3.34
CA ASN A 547 6.48 -22.98 -2.85
C ASN A 547 6.63 -23.00 -1.34
N THR A 548 5.53 -23.11 -0.62
CA THR A 548 5.53 -23.12 0.84
C THR A 548 4.92 -24.41 1.34
N TYR A 549 5.68 -25.18 2.12
CA TYR A 549 5.26 -26.41 2.76
C TYR A 549 5.44 -26.29 4.27
N GLY A 550 4.42 -26.66 5.04
CA GLY A 550 4.50 -26.70 6.49
C GLY A 550 3.94 -28.00 7.05
N PHE A 551 4.60 -28.52 8.09
CA PHE A 551 4.21 -29.74 8.81
C PHE A 551 4.35 -29.52 10.31
N PHE A 552 3.34 -29.94 11.08
CA PHE A 552 3.15 -29.59 12.48
C PHE A 552 2.52 -30.75 13.25
N ASP A 553 3.22 -31.24 14.26
CA ASP A 553 2.69 -32.20 15.21
C ASP A 553 2.03 -31.47 16.38
N TYR A 554 0.85 -31.92 16.79
CA TYR A 554 0.20 -31.39 17.99
C TYR A 554 1.03 -31.76 19.24
N LYS A 555 1.21 -30.82 20.16
CA LYS A 555 1.88 -31.12 21.44
C LYS A 555 1.01 -31.92 22.40
N ASP A 556 -0.30 -31.68 22.35
CA ASP A 556 -1.25 -32.17 23.35
C ASP A 556 -2.14 -33.33 22.82
N TYR A 557 -2.01 -33.71 21.54
CA TYR A 557 -2.83 -34.74 20.88
C TYR A 557 -1.99 -35.57 19.91
N ASP A 558 -2.39 -36.83 19.68
CA ASP A 558 -1.80 -37.70 18.65
C ASP A 558 -2.42 -37.41 17.27
N SER A 559 -2.00 -36.30 16.68
CA SER A 559 -2.44 -35.86 15.35
C SER A 559 -1.40 -34.91 14.74
N ASP A 560 -1.59 -34.59 13.47
CA ASP A 560 -0.75 -33.67 12.71
C ASP A 560 -1.57 -32.65 11.90
N ARG A 561 -0.87 -31.61 11.46
CA ARG A 561 -1.38 -30.56 10.60
C ARG A 561 -0.34 -30.22 9.55
N ASP A 562 -0.79 -30.13 8.30
CA ASP A 562 0.05 -29.79 7.17
C ASP A 562 -0.66 -28.81 6.23
N TYR A 563 0.13 -28.00 5.51
CA TYR A 563 -0.34 -27.17 4.41
C TYR A 563 0.72 -27.08 3.32
N HIS A 564 0.28 -26.89 2.09
CA HIS A 564 1.17 -26.80 0.93
C HIS A 564 0.56 -25.86 -0.12
N THR A 565 1.26 -24.76 -0.39
CA THR A 565 0.80 -23.72 -1.32
C THR A 565 1.88 -23.39 -2.35
N PHE A 566 1.42 -23.07 -3.56
CA PHE A 566 2.22 -22.51 -4.65
C PHE A 566 1.74 -21.10 -4.94
N GLY A 567 2.67 -20.16 -5.01
CA GLY A 567 2.41 -18.75 -5.28
C GLY A 567 3.09 -18.29 -6.57
N TYR A 568 2.45 -17.35 -7.26
CA TYR A 568 3.04 -16.55 -8.32
C TYR A 568 2.79 -15.07 -8.04
N GLN A 569 3.83 -14.27 -8.18
CA GLN A 569 3.78 -12.82 -8.06
C GLN A 569 4.36 -12.16 -9.30
N TYR A 570 3.67 -11.13 -9.80
CA TYR A 570 4.13 -10.24 -10.86
C TYR A 570 4.14 -8.79 -10.38
N ASN A 571 5.29 -8.12 -10.55
CA ASN A 571 5.51 -6.73 -10.19
C ASN A 571 5.39 -5.84 -11.43
N TRP A 572 4.29 -5.10 -11.54
CA TRP A 572 4.11 -4.05 -12.55
C TRP A 572 4.63 -2.72 -11.98
N ALA A 573 5.94 -2.55 -12.04
CA ALA A 573 6.63 -1.46 -11.34
C ALA A 573 6.21 -0.07 -11.85
N GLU A 574 5.94 0.10 -13.15
CA GLU A 574 5.49 1.38 -13.72
C GLU A 574 4.18 1.90 -13.11
N LYS A 575 3.32 0.99 -12.64
CA LYS A 575 2.02 1.32 -12.05
C LYS A 575 1.99 1.20 -10.53
N ASP A 576 3.08 0.76 -9.91
CA ASP A 576 3.13 0.38 -8.50
C ASP A 576 2.04 -0.63 -8.13
N ILE A 577 1.83 -1.61 -9.00
CA ILE A 577 0.86 -2.68 -8.79
C ILE A 577 1.59 -4.02 -8.71
N THR A 578 1.20 -4.86 -7.76
CA THR A 578 1.67 -6.26 -7.70
C THR A 578 0.48 -7.20 -7.73
N PHE A 579 0.54 -8.18 -8.63
CA PHE A 579 -0.46 -9.23 -8.75
C PHE A 579 0.04 -10.51 -8.09
N HIS A 580 -0.83 -11.17 -7.35
CA HIS A 580 -0.53 -12.37 -6.59
C HIS A 580 -1.59 -13.43 -6.87
N VAL A 581 -1.15 -14.66 -7.10
CA VAL A 581 -2.00 -15.85 -7.18
C VAL A 581 -1.39 -16.91 -6.27
N THR A 582 -2.16 -17.46 -5.34
CA THR A 582 -1.73 -18.55 -4.46
C THR A 582 -2.73 -19.68 -4.54
N GLY A 583 -2.29 -20.90 -4.79
CA GLY A 583 -3.15 -22.07 -4.83
C GLY A 583 -2.56 -23.28 -4.12
N GLY A 584 -3.40 -24.17 -3.64
CA GLY A 584 -3.00 -25.40 -2.97
C GLY A 584 -3.90 -25.75 -1.79
N LYS A 585 -3.32 -26.45 -0.81
CA LYS A 585 -3.97 -26.83 0.45
C LYS A 585 -3.54 -25.85 1.54
N PHE A 586 -4.51 -25.20 2.16
CA PHE A 586 -4.30 -24.17 3.17
C PHE A 586 -4.35 -24.76 4.59
N TRP A 587 -4.02 -23.92 5.59
CA TRP A 587 -3.93 -24.33 6.99
C TRP A 587 -5.22 -24.92 7.55
N ARG A 588 -6.39 -24.45 7.10
CA ARG A 588 -7.69 -24.95 7.55
C ARG A 588 -8.10 -26.23 6.81
N LYS A 589 -7.18 -26.84 6.05
CA LYS A 589 -7.37 -28.03 5.19
C LYS A 589 -8.33 -27.80 4.01
N ASP A 590 -8.78 -26.56 3.82
CA ASP A 590 -9.43 -26.12 2.60
C ASP A 590 -8.41 -26.09 1.45
N SER A 591 -8.88 -26.34 0.23
CA SER A 591 -8.05 -26.33 -0.97
C SER A 591 -8.69 -25.45 -2.03
N GLY A 592 -7.87 -24.69 -2.75
CA GLY A 592 -8.38 -23.79 -3.77
C GLY A 592 -7.36 -22.74 -4.18
N VAL A 593 -7.86 -21.57 -4.57
CA VAL A 593 -7.06 -20.48 -5.12
C VAL A 593 -7.44 -19.16 -4.46
N ARG A 594 -6.44 -18.33 -4.18
CA ARG A 594 -6.56 -16.93 -3.77
C ARG A 594 -5.85 -16.05 -4.79
N VAL A 595 -6.52 -14.99 -5.20
CA VAL A 595 -5.96 -13.92 -6.05
C VAL A 595 -5.94 -12.63 -5.25
N GLU A 596 -4.87 -11.84 -5.37
CA GLU A 596 -4.74 -10.57 -4.69
C GLU A 596 -4.01 -9.57 -5.61
N THR A 597 -4.56 -8.36 -5.73
CA THR A 597 -3.91 -7.23 -6.41
C THR A 597 -3.62 -6.17 -5.38
N ARG A 598 -2.35 -5.78 -5.22
CA ARG A 598 -1.92 -4.70 -4.31
C ARG A 598 -1.60 -3.45 -5.10
N PHE A 599 -2.20 -2.33 -4.69
CA PHE A 599 -1.97 -0.98 -5.21
C PHE A 599 -1.11 -0.22 -4.19
N TRP A 600 0.15 0.06 -4.55
CA TRP A 600 1.13 0.63 -3.64
C TRP A 600 1.14 2.16 -3.68
N PHE A 601 1.20 2.76 -2.50
CA PHE A 601 1.27 4.20 -2.26
C PHE A 601 2.48 4.50 -1.37
N GLY A 602 3.66 4.53 -1.98
CA GLY A 602 4.93 4.58 -1.25
C GLY A 602 5.21 3.27 -0.52
N ASP A 603 5.08 3.29 0.81
CA ASP A 603 5.27 2.13 1.68
C ASP A 603 3.98 1.51 2.21
N SER A 604 2.84 2.13 1.94
CA SER A 604 1.51 1.60 2.23
C SER A 604 0.91 0.97 0.98
N TYR A 605 -0.07 0.09 1.13
CA TYR A 605 -0.86 -0.39 -0.01
C TYR A 605 -2.31 -0.69 0.38
N VAL A 606 -3.19 -0.63 -0.60
CA VAL A 606 -4.53 -1.24 -0.53
C VAL A 606 -4.54 -2.45 -1.45
N ALA A 607 -5.12 -3.56 -1.00
CA ALA A 607 -5.23 -4.77 -1.78
C ALA A 607 -6.69 -5.17 -1.97
N LEU A 608 -7.04 -5.59 -3.18
CA LEU A 608 -8.27 -6.29 -3.46
C LEU A 608 -7.96 -7.77 -3.57
N TYR A 609 -8.72 -8.63 -2.90
CA TYR A 609 -8.52 -10.07 -2.96
C TYR A 609 -9.82 -10.82 -3.18
N GLY A 610 -9.69 -11.98 -3.81
CA GLY A 610 -10.75 -12.96 -3.95
C GLY A 610 -10.17 -14.35 -3.69
N GLU A 611 -10.97 -15.22 -3.10
CA GLU A 611 -10.59 -16.61 -2.82
C GLU A 611 -11.74 -17.55 -3.12
N GLU A 612 -11.40 -18.69 -3.70
CA GLU A 612 -12.30 -19.78 -3.98
C GLU A 612 -11.67 -21.05 -3.41
N THR A 613 -12.14 -21.45 -2.23
CA THR A 613 -11.76 -22.70 -1.58
C THR A 613 -12.99 -23.55 -1.29
N ASN A 614 -13.33 -23.79 -0.02
CA ASN A 614 -14.63 -24.38 0.35
C ASN A 614 -15.77 -23.37 0.21
N THR A 615 -15.44 -22.08 0.12
CA THR A 615 -16.38 -20.97 -0.04
C THR A 615 -15.73 -19.91 -0.93
N GLN A 616 -16.56 -19.16 -1.65
CA GLN A 616 -16.12 -18.00 -2.41
C GLN A 616 -16.19 -16.74 -1.54
N MET A 617 -15.07 -16.04 -1.41
CA MET A 617 -14.98 -14.79 -0.65
C MET A 617 -14.26 -13.72 -1.47
N ALA A 618 -14.61 -12.46 -1.20
CA ALA A 618 -13.89 -11.32 -1.71
C ALA A 618 -13.75 -10.26 -0.61
N GLY A 619 -12.71 -9.45 -0.70
CA GLY A 619 -12.45 -8.45 0.31
C GLY A 619 -11.37 -7.44 -0.07
N VAL A 620 -11.15 -6.54 0.88
CA VAL A 620 -10.16 -5.48 0.82
C VAL A 620 -9.19 -5.65 1.98
N ALA A 621 -7.93 -5.36 1.74
CA ALA A 621 -6.93 -5.26 2.79
C ALA A 621 -6.17 -3.96 2.69
N ILE A 622 -5.70 -3.47 3.84
CA ILE A 622 -4.78 -2.35 3.91
C ILE A 622 -3.47 -2.82 4.51
N SER A 623 -2.37 -2.22 4.07
CA SER A 623 -1.11 -2.31 4.80
C SER A 623 -0.50 -0.94 5.00
N ILE A 624 -0.08 -0.68 6.24
CA ILE A 624 0.52 0.58 6.66
C ILE A 624 1.80 0.31 7.48
N PRO A 625 2.86 1.10 7.30
CA PRO A 625 4.07 0.99 8.09
C PRO A 625 3.90 1.67 9.45
N LEU A 626 4.06 0.91 10.54
CA LEU A 626 4.07 1.40 11.93
C LEU A 626 5.49 1.71 12.45
N SER A 627 6.52 1.51 11.62
CA SER A 627 7.91 1.89 11.89
C SER A 627 8.18 3.32 11.40
N LYS A 628 9.22 4.01 11.85
CA LYS A 628 9.75 5.19 11.12
C LYS A 628 10.42 4.77 9.81
N ARG A 629 10.49 5.68 8.82
CA ARG A 629 11.22 5.45 7.55
C ARG A 629 12.66 5.01 7.79
N LYS A 630 13.41 5.76 8.61
CA LYS A 630 14.63 5.30 9.27
C LYS A 630 14.34 4.85 10.70
N SER A 631 14.50 3.57 10.97
CA SER A 631 14.36 2.95 12.29
C SER A 631 15.53 3.33 13.21
N MET A 632 15.41 3.02 14.50
CA MET A 632 16.47 3.21 15.48
C MET A 632 17.77 2.53 15.03
N ASN A 633 18.93 3.19 15.18
CA ASN A 633 20.22 2.54 14.94
C ASN A 633 20.43 1.36 15.91
N VAL A 634 21.07 0.29 15.43
CA VAL A 634 21.34 -0.87 16.29
C VAL A 634 22.46 -0.54 17.29
N THR A 635 22.15 -0.70 18.58
CA THR A 635 23.12 -0.48 19.66
C THR A 635 23.74 -1.80 20.14
N LYS A 636 24.68 -1.73 21.08
CA LYS A 636 25.20 -2.93 21.77
C LYS A 636 24.12 -3.72 22.54
N PHE A 637 22.99 -3.07 22.85
CA PHE A 637 21.86 -3.69 23.55
C PHE A 637 20.76 -4.17 22.59
N GLY A 638 20.89 -3.87 21.28
CA GLY A 638 19.89 -4.23 20.27
C GLY A 638 19.19 -3.03 19.65
N GLN A 639 18.03 -3.31 19.06
CA GLN A 639 17.18 -2.37 18.32
C GLN A 639 15.70 -2.58 18.67
N ILE A 640 14.94 -1.49 18.75
CA ILE A 640 13.48 -1.51 18.83
C ILE A 640 12.91 -0.81 17.60
N LYS A 641 11.90 -1.41 16.97
CA LYS A 641 11.20 -0.85 15.80
C LYS A 641 9.73 -1.27 15.79
N GLY A 642 8.92 -0.56 14.99
CA GLY A 642 7.55 -0.98 14.67
C GLY A 642 7.52 -1.95 13.48
N ASN A 643 6.40 -2.66 13.31
CA ASN A 643 6.14 -3.41 12.08
C ASN A 643 6.10 -2.47 10.88
N HIS A 644 6.85 -2.78 9.83
CA HIS A 644 7.00 -1.95 8.64
C HIS A 644 5.94 -2.23 7.56
N ALA A 645 5.08 -3.23 7.78
CA ALA A 645 3.99 -3.60 6.89
C ALA A 645 2.89 -4.29 7.72
N TRP A 646 2.31 -3.55 8.67
CA TRP A 646 1.14 -4.06 9.40
C TRP A 646 -0.03 -4.17 8.42
N ARG A 647 -0.77 -5.27 8.46
CA ARG A 647 -1.81 -5.58 7.48
C ARG A 647 -3.10 -5.95 8.18
N HIS A 648 -4.20 -5.37 7.74
CA HIS A 648 -5.56 -5.71 8.17
C HIS A 648 -6.44 -5.98 6.96
N GLN A 649 -7.41 -6.89 7.07
CA GLN A 649 -8.31 -7.25 5.98
C GLN A 649 -9.74 -7.42 6.45
N VAL A 650 -10.67 -7.09 5.56
CA VAL A 650 -12.10 -7.30 5.70
C VAL A 650 -12.59 -7.98 4.43
N GLY A 651 -13.41 -9.01 4.58
CA GLY A 651 -13.98 -9.71 3.45
C GLY A 651 -15.33 -10.31 3.78
N THR A 652 -16.09 -10.60 2.73
CA THR A 652 -17.43 -11.17 2.82
C THR A 652 -17.56 -12.36 1.86
N LYS A 653 -18.56 -13.21 2.10
CA LYS A 653 -18.92 -14.26 1.15
C LYS A 653 -19.54 -13.65 -0.10
N ILE A 654 -19.27 -14.28 -1.25
CA ILE A 654 -19.88 -13.91 -2.53
C ILE A 654 -20.53 -15.14 -3.17
N GLY A 655 -21.56 -14.94 -3.99
CA GLY A 655 -22.14 -16.00 -4.83
C GLY A 655 -23.00 -17.06 -4.11
N ASP A 656 -23.27 -16.89 -2.82
CA ASP A 656 -24.14 -17.77 -2.00
C ASP A 656 -25.41 -17.00 -1.59
N SER A 657 -26.47 -17.68 -1.13
CA SER A 657 -27.70 -17.05 -0.63
C SER A 657 -27.67 -16.77 0.88
N ASN A 658 -26.67 -17.30 1.60
CA ASN A 658 -26.50 -17.12 3.05
C ASN A 658 -25.14 -16.49 3.40
N ASN A 659 -25.13 -15.54 4.33
CA ASN A 659 -23.93 -14.79 4.74
C ASN A 659 -23.34 -15.21 6.10
N TYR A 660 -23.32 -16.51 6.41
CA TYR A 660 -22.71 -16.96 7.67
C TYR A 660 -21.21 -16.63 7.71
N LEU A 661 -20.70 -16.28 8.89
CA LEU A 661 -19.29 -15.99 9.09
C LEU A 661 -18.40 -17.18 8.76
N VAL A 662 -17.43 -16.95 7.88
CA VAL A 662 -16.38 -17.92 7.57
C VAL A 662 -15.05 -17.41 8.12
N TYR A 663 -14.33 -18.28 8.82
CA TYR A 663 -13.09 -17.93 9.49
C TYR A 663 -11.89 -18.51 8.74
N GLN A 664 -10.87 -17.66 8.50
CA GLN A 664 -9.56 -18.05 7.97
C GLN A 664 -9.60 -18.99 6.75
N GLN A 665 -10.47 -18.75 5.76
CA GLN A 665 -10.36 -19.42 4.45
C GLN A 665 -9.07 -18.97 3.76
N GLY A 666 -8.48 -19.85 2.95
CA GLY A 666 -7.26 -19.53 2.22
C GLY A 666 -6.07 -19.15 3.12
N TYR A 667 -6.12 -19.51 4.41
CA TYR A 667 -5.16 -19.04 5.41
C TYR A 667 -3.84 -19.80 5.36
N THR A 668 -2.74 -19.07 5.44
CA THR A 668 -1.39 -19.59 5.65
C THR A 668 -0.80 -18.96 6.91
N PRO A 669 -0.15 -19.73 7.79
CA PRO A 669 0.44 -19.19 9.01
C PRO A 669 1.48 -18.13 8.69
N GLN A 670 1.35 -16.96 9.28
CA GLN A 670 2.31 -15.87 9.12
C GLN A 670 3.34 -15.90 10.25
N THR A 671 4.60 -15.60 9.90
CA THR A 671 5.68 -15.49 10.87
C THR A 671 6.40 -14.15 10.71
N SER A 672 7.08 -13.71 11.77
CA SER A 672 7.87 -12.47 11.81
C SER A 672 8.96 -12.40 10.70
N ILE A 673 9.50 -13.54 10.29
CA ILE A 673 10.53 -13.68 9.25
C ILE A 673 9.98 -14.53 8.10
N SER A 674 10.08 -14.04 6.87
CA SER A 674 9.69 -14.77 5.65
C SER A 674 10.58 -14.36 4.48
N LEU A 675 10.61 -15.15 3.40
CA LEU A 675 11.36 -14.77 2.20
C LEU A 675 10.84 -13.46 1.60
N ASP A 676 9.52 -13.37 1.40
CA ASP A 676 8.86 -12.22 0.79
C ASP A 676 9.14 -10.91 1.54
N ARG A 677 8.91 -10.89 2.86
CA ARG A 677 9.00 -9.67 3.66
C ARG A 677 10.43 -9.33 4.07
N THR A 678 11.23 -10.29 4.52
CA THR A 678 12.56 -10.02 5.10
C THR A 678 13.67 -9.90 4.05
N PHE A 679 13.56 -10.64 2.94
CA PHE A 679 14.64 -10.75 1.96
C PHE A 679 14.30 -10.12 0.61
N LEU A 680 13.05 -10.22 0.17
CA LEU A 680 12.63 -9.81 -1.18
C LEU A 680 11.90 -8.45 -1.22
N ASN A 681 11.83 -7.73 -0.09
CA ASN A 681 11.18 -6.41 0.05
C ASN A 681 9.75 -6.39 -0.52
N GLN A 682 8.99 -7.48 -0.37
CA GLN A 682 7.64 -7.65 -0.91
C GLN A 682 7.56 -7.44 -2.44
N GLY A 683 8.60 -7.84 -3.17
CA GLY A 683 8.74 -7.64 -4.62
C GLY A 683 9.25 -6.27 -5.06
N ARG A 684 9.49 -5.34 -4.12
CA ARG A 684 9.99 -3.98 -4.40
C ARG A 684 11.52 -3.92 -4.47
N THR A 685 12.13 -4.94 -5.08
CA THR A 685 13.58 -5.02 -5.36
C THR A 685 13.87 -5.20 -6.85
N SER A 686 12.84 -5.27 -7.71
CA SER A 686 13.04 -5.47 -9.14
C SER A 686 13.85 -4.33 -9.76
N VAL A 687 14.57 -4.64 -10.83
CA VAL A 687 15.41 -3.67 -11.56
C VAL A 687 14.56 -2.49 -12.04
N GLU A 688 13.39 -2.80 -12.61
CA GLU A 688 12.42 -1.81 -13.07
C GLU A 688 11.89 -0.94 -11.92
N TYR A 689 11.62 -1.55 -10.76
CA TYR A 689 11.20 -0.81 -9.57
C TYR A 689 12.24 0.21 -9.12
N VAL A 690 13.53 -0.12 -9.15
CA VAL A 690 14.60 0.84 -8.82
C VAL A 690 14.62 2.02 -9.80
N TYR A 691 14.51 1.76 -11.10
CA TYR A 691 14.48 2.84 -12.12
C TYR A 691 13.22 3.70 -12.04
N ASN A 692 12.06 3.13 -11.70
CA ASN A 692 10.83 3.89 -11.51
C ASN A 692 10.80 4.69 -10.20
N ASN A 693 11.73 4.40 -9.28
CA ASN A 693 11.82 5.03 -7.96
C ASN A 693 13.18 5.68 -7.69
N LEU A 694 13.87 6.19 -8.72
CA LEU A 694 15.15 6.88 -8.55
C LEU A 694 15.05 8.07 -7.60
N GLN A 695 13.97 8.85 -7.70
CA GLN A 695 13.75 10.01 -6.83
C GLN A 695 13.77 9.64 -5.34
N ARG A 696 13.31 8.44 -4.98
CA ARG A 696 13.39 7.94 -3.61
C ARG A 696 14.83 7.79 -3.13
N LEU A 697 15.76 7.36 -4.01
CA LEU A 697 17.19 7.28 -3.68
C LEU A 697 17.76 8.66 -3.30
N ARG A 698 17.42 9.69 -4.10
CA ARG A 698 17.85 11.07 -3.86
C ARG A 698 17.24 11.64 -2.60
N ASP A 699 15.94 11.49 -2.44
CA ASP A 699 15.17 11.99 -1.30
C ASP A 699 15.67 11.38 0.03
N ALA A 700 15.97 10.07 0.05
CA ALA A 700 16.54 9.42 1.23
C ALA A 700 17.88 10.03 1.64
N TYR A 701 18.79 10.30 0.68
CA TYR A 701 20.04 11.00 0.99
C TYR A 701 19.80 12.43 1.50
N LEU A 702 18.95 13.21 0.82
CA LEU A 702 18.70 14.60 1.21
C LEU A 702 18.06 14.72 2.59
N THR A 703 17.23 13.75 2.97
CA THR A 703 16.56 13.69 4.29
C THR A 703 17.51 13.30 5.42
N TYR A 704 18.51 12.44 5.16
CA TYR A 704 19.33 11.80 6.21
C TYR A 704 20.83 12.11 6.16
N LYS A 705 21.29 12.97 5.24
CA LYS A 705 22.70 13.39 5.15
C LYS A 705 23.17 14.22 6.35
#